data_AF-A0A1F9ASN0-F1
#
_entry.id   AF-A0A1F9ASN0-F1
#
_cell.length_a   1.000
_cell.length_b   1.000
_cell.length_c   1.000
_cell.angle_alpha   90.00
_cell.angle_beta   90.00
_cell.angle_gamma   90.00
#
_symmetry.space_group_name_H-M   'P 1'
#
loop_
_entity.id
_entity.type
_entity.pdbx_description
1 polymer ?
#
loop_
_entity_poly.entity_id
_entity_poly.type
_entity_poly.pdbx_seq_one_letter_code
_entity_poly.pdbx_strand_id
1 'polypeptide(L)'
;MKMKPAINNLLTLFLSLLLIGAAVHPLFAFEKPVSSMDLVVKINRLDYSLNLIDSLFRSADPDGGASPTAVLKGMIQGTDWVDFSRLIIIGIDIAEPQPIMVALVPFIKPNENFKKAYKASAGPDYYILPLPPGQVHAIDPFKGAMANLSKSKSKPAISVEIALGNLIQKSGPKIRQALSQMGNLTAAAEPEKIPFSSMEVREMLEKMLDKASQIKTLSVNVDLNKAELAYEVIANARDGSELAQLFVKETRPGYLNHYNPRFQMNFRSRCFDAEKILSLIGEIFGKVYEGIGVDLNQLVRIGSKFSGEMAGGMSFGQSGWIFEMIHVLKEGYRGQDFIESEYIPWILEFGRNMQSAMETQTGKKPDPFFVRTKDSTVDGFRVIGVKTQIPVLTGTADIPTPKLLKSMMAYEFRATAIDNLVLTASTDDRLASLIKTAKGLKKEASRGPLMKMDYDMASYINVIKEMIPGFPGEEHPVPPLGKITMVIDADKGRSRLRSSMKTEDAYTLITYLKGISIAEIQGKKGIQPAEKTAVEDKETIRIMEKGTLSSLRGDFKGAAVSFETVIEKDPKNSDAHFYRGLAYQEMENLPQAISSLNRAIELNPEKGVYYYGRGRANLVSGEKEKAISDFKQAAVLGNEDARRYLKETAKVRWE
;
A
#
# COMPACT_ATOMS: atom_id res chain seq x y z
N MET A 1 -17.53 1.25 14.43
CA MET A 1 -17.41 1.38 12.96
C MET A 1 -17.20 2.84 12.60
N LYS A 2 -15.97 3.26 12.26
CA LYS A 2 -15.69 4.42 11.40
C LYS A 2 -14.20 4.42 11.01
N MET A 3 -14.02 4.19 9.72
CA MET A 3 -12.81 4.24 8.89
C MET A 3 -11.57 4.93 9.49
N LYS A 4 -10.55 4.11 9.78
CA LYS A 4 -9.14 4.41 9.42
C LYS A 4 -8.53 3.22 8.64
N PRO A 5 -8.76 3.08 7.32
CA PRO A 5 -7.95 2.18 6.50
C PRO A 5 -7.44 2.95 5.28
N ALA A 6 -6.30 3.60 5.42
CA ALA A 6 -5.54 4.12 4.27
C ALA A 6 -4.04 4.20 4.55
N ILE A 7 -3.65 4.30 5.83
CA ILE A 7 -2.23 4.34 6.24
C ILE A 7 -1.76 2.99 6.81
N ASN A 8 -2.66 2.17 7.36
CA ASN A 8 -2.30 0.83 7.81
C ASN A 8 -2.08 -0.16 6.66
N ASN A 9 -2.66 0.00 5.46
CA ASN A 9 -2.55 -1.03 4.42
C ASN A 9 -1.21 -1.04 3.67
N LEU A 10 -0.44 0.06 3.71
CA LEU A 10 0.95 0.06 3.20
C LEU A 10 1.94 -0.45 4.25
N LEU A 11 1.69 -0.19 5.55
CA LEU A 11 2.51 -0.69 6.64
C LEU A 11 2.23 -2.17 6.95
N THR A 12 1.00 -2.65 6.75
CA THR A 12 0.63 -4.06 6.98
C THR A 12 1.16 -4.98 5.87
N LEU A 13 1.34 -4.47 4.65
CA LEU A 13 2.02 -5.21 3.57
C LEU A 13 3.54 -5.29 3.80
N PHE A 14 4.11 -4.34 4.56
CA PHE A 14 5.53 -4.31 4.93
C PHE A 14 5.83 -5.05 6.25
N LEU A 15 4.87 -5.09 7.19
CA LEU A 15 4.99 -5.80 8.47
C LEU A 15 4.57 -7.28 8.39
N SER A 16 3.75 -7.70 7.42
CA SER A 16 3.38 -9.11 7.27
C SER A 16 4.54 -10.02 6.81
N LEU A 17 5.68 -9.43 6.39
CA LEU A 17 6.92 -10.13 6.09
C LEU A 17 7.87 -10.24 7.30
N LEU A 18 7.52 -9.68 8.47
CA LEU A 18 8.36 -9.63 9.66
C LEU A 18 7.58 -10.11 10.90
N LEU A 19 7.59 -11.42 11.17
CA LEU A 19 7.42 -12.14 12.46
C LEU A 19 6.98 -13.59 12.11
N ILE A 20 7.75 -14.65 12.39
CA ILE A 20 7.76 -15.42 13.66
C ILE A 20 9.06 -16.28 13.74
N GLY A 21 9.81 -16.19 14.85
CA GLY A 21 10.74 -17.23 15.35
C GLY A 21 10.01 -18.17 16.33
N ALA A 22 10.39 -19.42 16.59
CA ALA A 22 11.70 -19.97 16.92
C ALA A 22 11.74 -21.52 16.85
N ALA A 23 12.96 -22.08 16.83
CA ALA A 23 13.44 -23.29 17.51
C ALA A 23 13.85 -24.55 16.69
N VAL A 24 15.15 -24.85 16.81
CA VAL A 24 15.93 -26.12 16.73
C VAL A 24 16.54 -26.55 15.37
N HIS A 25 17.88 -26.65 15.39
CA HIS A 25 18.87 -27.12 14.38
C HIS A 25 19.10 -28.67 14.44
N PRO A 26 19.97 -29.32 13.61
CA PRO A 26 20.80 -28.87 12.48
C PRO A 26 20.76 -29.80 11.23
N LEU A 27 21.68 -29.52 10.29
CA LEU A 27 22.21 -30.37 9.19
C LEU A 27 21.50 -30.28 7.83
N PHE A 28 22.07 -29.48 6.92
CA PHE A 28 22.81 -29.96 5.75
C PHE A 28 23.64 -28.80 5.18
N ALA A 29 24.94 -29.03 5.07
CA ALA A 29 25.89 -28.09 4.49
C ALA A 29 25.83 -28.18 2.96
N PHE A 30 25.43 -27.08 2.32
CA PHE A 30 25.78 -26.78 0.93
C PHE A 30 26.54 -25.47 0.95
N GLU A 31 27.73 -25.47 0.34
CA GLU A 31 28.67 -24.34 0.32
C GLU A 31 27.97 -23.06 -0.17
N LYS A 32 27.84 -22.07 0.73
CA LYS A 32 27.30 -20.76 0.40
C LYS A 32 28.30 -20.04 -0.53
N PRO A 33 27.87 -19.49 -1.68
CA PRO A 33 28.69 -18.47 -2.34
C PRO A 33 28.85 -17.27 -1.40
N VAL A 34 30.04 -16.68 -1.42
CA VAL A 34 30.64 -15.73 -0.45
C VAL A 34 29.91 -14.35 -0.36
N SER A 35 28.61 -14.27 -0.68
CA SER A 35 27.83 -13.02 -0.81
C SER A 35 26.45 -13.00 -0.13
N SER A 36 26.07 -13.97 0.71
CA SER A 36 24.65 -14.18 1.04
C SER A 36 24.19 -13.43 2.30
N MET A 37 23.91 -12.13 2.18
CA MET A 37 22.95 -11.47 3.08
C MET A 37 21.53 -11.76 2.57
N ASP A 38 20.57 -11.94 3.48
CA ASP A 38 19.18 -12.12 3.08
C ASP A 38 18.51 -10.82 2.66
N LEU A 39 18.94 -9.71 3.28
CA LEU A 39 18.46 -8.37 3.00
C LEU A 39 19.65 -7.40 2.98
N VAL A 40 19.66 -6.52 2.00
CA VAL A 40 20.68 -5.48 1.84
C VAL A 40 19.98 -4.14 1.63
N VAL A 41 20.20 -3.21 2.56
CA VAL A 41 19.79 -1.81 2.41
C VAL A 41 21.01 -1.00 1.99
N LYS A 42 20.86 -0.25 0.90
CA LYS A 42 21.87 0.66 0.37
C LYS A 42 21.32 2.07 0.45
N ILE A 43 22.02 2.95 1.14
CA ILE A 43 21.69 4.36 1.28
C ILE A 43 22.79 5.16 0.59
N ASN A 44 22.43 5.88 -0.46
CA ASN A 44 23.35 6.62 -1.31
C ASN A 44 23.15 8.11 -1.11
N ARG A 45 24.24 8.88 -0.97
CA ARG A 45 24.20 10.34 -0.85
C ARG A 45 23.17 10.78 0.20
N LEU A 46 23.33 10.30 1.44
CA LEU A 46 22.36 10.53 2.52
C LEU A 46 22.13 12.02 2.74
N ASP A 47 23.19 12.82 2.82
CA ASP A 47 23.09 14.28 3.00
C ASP A 47 22.27 14.95 1.90
N TYR A 48 22.53 14.59 0.64
CA TYR A 48 21.78 15.10 -0.50
C TYR A 48 20.29 14.74 -0.39
N SER A 49 20.00 13.49 -0.02
CA SER A 49 18.62 13.00 0.14
C SER A 49 17.88 13.72 1.26
N LEU A 50 18.51 13.88 2.44
CA LEU A 50 17.92 14.60 3.57
C LEU A 50 17.71 16.09 3.23
N ASN A 51 18.66 16.73 2.54
CA ASN A 51 18.53 18.12 2.08
C ASN A 51 17.42 18.30 1.03
N LEU A 52 17.27 17.34 0.12
CA LEU A 52 16.18 17.36 -0.86
C LEU A 52 14.83 17.20 -0.16
N ILE A 53 14.70 16.28 0.81
CA ILE A 53 13.50 16.14 1.63
C ILE A 53 13.20 17.44 2.38
N ASP A 54 14.18 18.05 3.05
CA ASP A 54 13.97 19.33 3.72
C ASP A 54 13.52 20.43 2.75
N SER A 55 14.10 20.48 1.55
CA SER A 55 13.66 21.44 0.53
C SER A 55 12.20 21.21 0.14
N LEU A 56 11.76 19.94 0.02
CA LEU A 56 10.38 19.53 -0.29
C LEU A 56 9.39 20.04 0.76
N PHE A 57 9.81 20.08 2.02
CA PHE A 57 8.95 20.51 3.10
C PHE A 57 9.01 22.02 3.37
N ARG A 58 10.18 22.66 3.20
CA ARG A 58 10.39 24.11 3.38
C ARG A 58 9.74 24.94 2.28
N SER A 59 9.80 24.52 1.02
CA SER A 59 9.11 25.24 -0.05
C SER A 59 7.59 25.25 0.14
N ALA A 60 7.07 24.20 0.79
CA ALA A 60 5.65 24.05 1.10
C ALA A 60 5.24 24.76 2.40
N ASP A 61 6.19 25.32 3.15
CA ASP A 61 5.97 26.07 4.40
C ASP A 61 7.13 27.05 4.64
N PRO A 62 7.09 28.25 4.02
CA PRO A 62 8.16 29.23 4.10
C PRO A 62 8.38 29.79 5.52
N ASP A 63 7.36 29.69 6.38
CA ASP A 63 7.31 30.32 7.70
C ASP A 63 7.89 29.44 8.83
N GLY A 64 8.47 28.28 8.50
CA GLY A 64 9.44 27.61 9.37
C GLY A 64 8.94 26.40 10.17
N GLY A 65 8.13 25.53 9.56
CA GLY A 65 7.88 24.19 10.11
C GLY A 65 9.16 23.42 10.40
N ALA A 66 9.15 22.61 11.48
CA ALA A 66 10.29 21.78 11.87
C ALA A 66 10.71 20.87 10.70
N SER A 67 12.01 20.84 10.40
CA SER A 67 12.54 19.99 9.33
C SER A 67 12.15 18.53 9.61
N PRO A 68 11.52 17.83 8.63
CA PRO A 68 11.14 16.42 8.80
C PRO A 68 12.36 15.51 8.97
N THR A 69 13.55 15.99 8.58
CA THR A 69 14.81 15.27 8.74
C THR A 69 15.63 15.75 9.93
N ALA A 70 15.14 16.70 10.75
CA ALA A 70 15.90 17.30 11.85
C ALA A 70 16.42 16.27 12.85
N VAL A 71 15.62 15.25 13.17
CA VAL A 71 16.02 14.15 14.06
C VAL A 71 17.17 13.35 13.46
N LEU A 72 17.07 12.96 12.18
CA LEU A 72 18.12 12.21 11.49
C LEU A 72 19.40 13.03 11.34
N LYS A 73 19.26 14.34 11.02
CA LYS A 73 20.38 15.28 10.97
C LYS A 73 21.03 15.45 12.34
N GLY A 74 20.25 15.51 13.41
CA GLY A 74 20.75 15.53 14.79
C GLY A 74 21.50 14.25 15.15
N MET A 75 21.00 13.08 14.73
CA MET A 75 21.68 11.79 14.96
C MET A 75 23.04 11.67 14.25
N ILE A 76 23.25 12.39 13.14
CA ILE A 76 24.53 12.43 12.44
C ILE A 76 25.41 13.63 12.86
N GLN A 77 24.97 14.49 13.78
CA GLN A 77 25.84 15.55 14.29
C GLN A 77 27.05 14.96 15.03
N GLY A 78 28.23 15.57 14.83
CA GLY A 78 29.50 15.06 15.39
C GLY A 78 30.07 13.88 14.61
N THR A 79 29.53 13.57 13.42
CA THR A 79 30.05 12.53 12.53
C THR A 79 30.74 13.08 11.28
N ASP A 80 31.39 14.25 11.37
CA ASP A 80 32.11 14.92 10.26
C ASP A 80 33.24 14.08 9.65
N TRP A 81 33.60 12.97 10.30
CA TRP A 81 34.55 11.98 9.83
C TRP A 81 33.92 10.96 8.86
N VAL A 82 32.58 10.81 8.84
CA VAL A 82 31.81 9.92 7.96
C VAL A 82 31.63 10.55 6.58
N ASP A 83 31.74 9.75 5.52
CA ASP A 83 31.49 10.20 4.15
C ASP A 83 30.06 9.87 3.69
N PHE A 84 29.09 10.72 4.04
CA PHE A 84 27.69 10.55 3.65
C PHE A 84 27.42 10.75 2.14
N SER A 85 28.43 11.17 1.37
CA SER A 85 28.33 11.23 -0.10
C SER A 85 28.46 9.84 -0.73
N ARG A 86 29.04 8.88 -0.01
CA ARG A 86 29.26 7.50 -0.43
C ARG A 86 28.16 6.57 0.07
N LEU A 87 28.21 5.33 -0.41
CA LEU A 87 27.24 4.30 -0.12
C LEU A 87 27.39 3.79 1.32
N ILE A 88 26.34 3.98 2.14
CA ILE A 88 26.15 3.26 3.39
C ILE A 88 25.40 1.97 3.08
N ILE A 89 25.85 0.86 3.66
CA ILE A 89 25.24 -0.46 3.42
C ILE A 89 24.87 -1.07 4.76
N ILE A 90 23.66 -1.60 4.85
CA ILE A 90 23.21 -2.42 5.97
C ILE A 90 22.87 -3.79 5.40
N GLY A 91 23.64 -4.80 5.77
CA GLY A 91 23.36 -6.19 5.47
C GLY A 91 22.68 -6.87 6.64
N ILE A 92 21.68 -7.70 6.37
CA ILE A 92 20.90 -8.42 7.36
C ILE A 92 20.87 -9.90 6.94
N ASP A 93 21.35 -10.77 7.81
CA ASP A 93 21.19 -12.22 7.72
C ASP A 93 20.16 -12.65 8.75
N ILE A 94 19.04 -13.20 8.28
CA ILE A 94 17.99 -13.75 9.11
C ILE A 94 18.47 -15.13 9.58
N ALA A 95 19.14 -15.13 10.74
CA ALA A 95 19.63 -16.31 11.45
C ALA A 95 18.83 -16.53 12.75
N GLU A 96 18.83 -17.76 13.27
CA GLU A 96 18.28 -18.08 14.58
C GLU A 96 19.37 -18.04 15.66
N PRO A 97 19.09 -17.59 16.90
CA PRO A 97 17.78 -17.17 17.43
C PRO A 97 17.39 -15.71 17.13
N GLN A 98 18.30 -14.90 16.58
CA GLN A 98 18.09 -13.49 16.31
C GLN A 98 18.88 -13.04 15.06
N PRO A 99 18.34 -12.10 14.26
CA PRO A 99 18.95 -11.68 13.02
C PRO A 99 20.30 -10.99 13.29
N ILE A 100 21.25 -11.21 12.39
CA ILE A 100 22.55 -10.54 12.43
C ILE A 100 22.48 -9.35 11.47
N MET A 101 22.69 -8.15 11.98
CA MET A 101 22.74 -6.94 11.18
C MET A 101 24.15 -6.36 11.20
N VAL A 102 24.66 -5.99 10.03
CA VAL A 102 26.01 -5.45 9.84
C VAL A 102 25.93 -4.20 8.99
N ALA A 103 26.50 -3.10 9.48
CA ALA A 103 26.62 -1.86 8.73
C ALA A 103 28.03 -1.71 8.17
N LEU A 104 28.13 -1.17 6.96
CA LEU A 104 29.35 -0.58 6.40
C LEU A 104 29.13 0.93 6.28
N VAL A 105 30.00 1.68 6.94
CA VAL A 105 29.97 3.15 7.01
C VAL A 105 31.27 3.70 6.44
N PRO A 106 31.24 4.37 5.27
CA PRO A 106 32.42 5.00 4.68
C PRO A 106 32.88 6.20 5.52
N PHE A 107 34.18 6.49 5.52
CA PHE A 107 34.74 7.64 6.23
C PHE A 107 35.66 8.49 5.34
N ILE A 108 35.72 9.78 5.64
CA ILE A 108 36.69 10.74 5.09
C ILE A 108 38.00 10.64 5.87
N LYS A 109 37.90 10.54 7.20
CA LYS A 109 39.05 10.41 8.11
C LYS A 109 38.79 9.27 9.10
N PRO A 110 39.78 8.42 9.39
CA PRO A 110 39.61 7.36 10.38
C PRO A 110 39.37 7.95 11.77
N ASN A 111 38.53 7.29 12.55
CA ASN A 111 38.18 7.64 13.93
C ASN A 111 38.41 6.44 14.84
N GLU A 112 39.58 6.39 15.49
CA GLU A 112 39.97 5.25 16.36
C GLU A 112 39.09 5.14 17.61
N ASN A 113 38.55 6.25 18.11
CA ASN A 113 37.61 6.23 19.24
C ASN A 113 36.32 5.52 18.85
N PHE A 114 35.76 5.85 17.67
CA PHE A 114 34.58 5.18 17.13
C PHE A 114 34.84 3.68 16.92
N LYS A 115 35.95 3.35 16.25
CA LYS A 115 36.35 1.96 15.99
C LYS A 115 36.45 1.15 17.28
N LYS A 116 37.07 1.71 18.32
CA LYS A 116 37.21 1.05 19.63
C LYS A 116 35.87 0.94 20.36
N ALA A 117 35.08 2.02 20.42
CA ALA A 117 33.81 2.07 21.13
C ALA A 117 32.79 1.06 20.56
N TYR A 118 32.73 0.93 19.24
CA TYR A 118 31.77 0.06 18.56
C TYR A 118 32.35 -1.26 18.08
N LYS A 119 33.60 -1.57 18.46
CA LYS A 119 34.35 -2.76 18.04
C LYS A 119 34.29 -2.96 16.51
N ALA A 120 34.39 -1.86 15.77
CA ALA A 120 34.27 -1.89 14.32
C ALA A 120 35.56 -2.45 13.68
N SER A 121 35.40 -3.20 12.59
CA SER A 121 36.51 -3.58 11.72
C SER A 121 36.80 -2.46 10.74
N ALA A 122 38.06 -2.04 10.68
CA ALA A 122 38.52 -1.06 9.69
C ALA A 122 38.75 -1.75 8.33
N GLY A 123 38.23 -1.13 7.27
CA GLY A 123 38.73 -1.27 5.91
C GLY A 123 39.65 -0.10 5.53
N PRO A 124 39.98 0.08 4.24
CA PRO A 124 40.82 1.18 3.77
C PRO A 124 40.22 2.56 4.07
N ASP A 125 38.91 2.69 3.86
CA ASP A 125 38.17 3.96 3.90
C ASP A 125 36.72 3.78 4.38
N TYR A 126 36.46 2.71 5.12
CA TYR A 126 35.17 2.40 5.74
C TYR A 126 35.34 1.62 7.04
N TYR A 127 34.30 1.64 7.88
CA TYR A 127 34.15 0.73 9.02
C TYR A 127 33.04 -0.29 8.76
N ILE A 128 33.22 -1.50 9.28
CA ILE A 128 32.20 -2.54 9.35
C ILE A 128 31.89 -2.79 10.82
N LEU A 129 30.61 -2.70 11.22
CA LEU A 129 30.19 -2.85 12.61
C LEU A 129 28.86 -3.60 12.73
N PRO A 130 28.60 -4.29 13.85
CA PRO A 130 27.31 -4.89 14.12
C PRO A 130 26.25 -3.82 14.44
N LEU A 131 24.99 -4.12 14.14
CA LEU A 131 23.83 -3.32 14.53
C LEU A 131 22.86 -4.14 15.40
N PRO A 132 22.35 -3.60 16.53
CA PRO A 132 22.79 -2.36 17.17
C PRO A 132 24.27 -2.42 17.61
N PRO A 133 24.94 -1.25 17.70
CA PRO A 133 26.36 -1.22 18.04
C PRO A 133 26.65 -1.80 19.44
N GLY A 134 27.78 -2.49 19.59
CA GLY A 134 28.18 -3.11 20.86
C GLY A 134 27.76 -4.57 21.05
N GLN A 135 26.98 -5.14 20.13
CA GLN A 135 26.66 -6.58 20.14
C GLN A 135 27.90 -7.46 19.86
N VAL A 136 27.91 -8.65 20.46
CA VAL A 136 28.99 -9.66 20.31
C VAL A 136 28.65 -10.63 19.17
N HIS A 137 28.31 -10.12 18.00
CA HIS A 137 28.14 -10.96 16.81
C HIS A 137 29.43 -10.96 15.97
N ALA A 138 29.80 -12.12 15.43
CA ALA A 138 30.96 -12.24 14.56
C ALA A 138 30.68 -11.53 13.23
N ILE A 139 31.34 -10.39 13.01
CA ILE A 139 31.27 -9.63 11.75
C ILE A 139 32.19 -10.21 10.66
N ASP A 140 33.19 -11.01 11.04
CA ASP A 140 34.20 -11.58 10.14
C ASP A 140 33.63 -12.30 8.91
N PRO A 141 32.58 -13.15 9.02
CA PRO A 141 32.00 -13.83 7.86
C PRO A 141 31.44 -12.88 6.80
N PHE A 142 31.07 -11.67 7.19
CA PHE A 142 30.37 -10.71 6.35
C PHE A 142 31.29 -9.65 5.74
N LYS A 143 32.55 -9.53 6.20
CA LYS A 143 33.48 -8.49 5.76
C LYS A 143 33.68 -8.47 4.25
N GLY A 144 33.90 -9.64 3.65
CA GLY A 144 34.10 -9.78 2.20
C GLY A 144 32.85 -9.37 1.41
N ALA A 145 31.66 -9.81 1.84
CA ALA A 145 30.40 -9.46 1.19
C ALA A 145 30.13 -7.95 1.25
N MET A 146 30.29 -7.33 2.43
CA MET A 146 30.08 -5.89 2.61
C MET A 146 31.07 -5.06 1.78
N ALA A 147 32.35 -5.46 1.75
CA ALA A 147 33.38 -4.79 0.94
C ALA A 147 33.14 -4.92 -0.57
N ASN A 148 32.52 -6.01 -1.02
CA ASN A 148 32.11 -6.16 -2.42
C ASN A 148 30.88 -5.31 -2.74
N LEU A 149 29.90 -5.24 -1.83
CA LEU A 149 28.72 -4.40 -1.99
C LEU A 149 29.08 -2.90 -2.03
N SER A 150 30.10 -2.45 -1.28
CA SER A 150 30.54 -1.04 -1.27
C SER A 150 31.17 -0.59 -2.59
N LYS A 151 31.69 -1.54 -3.39
CA LYS A 151 32.20 -1.29 -4.74
C LYS A 151 31.08 -1.22 -5.79
N SER A 152 29.85 -1.62 -5.44
CA SER A 152 28.73 -1.61 -6.38
C SER A 152 28.27 -0.17 -6.68
N LYS A 153 27.99 0.12 -7.95
CA LYS A 153 27.36 1.40 -8.32
C LYS A 153 25.89 1.36 -7.92
N SER A 154 25.50 2.16 -6.93
CA SER A 154 24.10 2.43 -6.61
C SER A 154 23.72 3.82 -7.13
N LYS A 155 22.68 3.90 -7.96
CA LYS A 155 22.09 5.18 -8.39
C LYS A 155 20.95 5.65 -7.49
N PRO A 156 20.00 4.78 -7.06
CA PRO A 156 18.90 5.19 -6.19
C PRO A 156 19.40 5.80 -4.89
N ALA A 157 18.62 6.70 -4.31
CA ALA A 157 18.88 7.27 -2.99
C ALA A 157 18.79 6.20 -1.90
N ILE A 158 17.77 5.33 -1.99
CA ILE A 158 17.61 4.16 -1.13
C ILE A 158 17.31 2.95 -2.01
N SER A 159 17.95 1.82 -1.72
CA SER A 159 17.66 0.54 -2.35
C SER A 159 17.60 -0.54 -1.29
N VAL A 160 16.54 -1.32 -1.28
CA VAL A 160 16.34 -2.46 -0.39
C VAL A 160 16.26 -3.70 -1.27
N GLU A 161 17.25 -4.58 -1.18
CA GLU A 161 17.32 -5.82 -1.95
C GLU A 161 17.12 -7.02 -1.02
N ILE A 162 16.14 -7.85 -1.35
CA ILE A 162 15.74 -9.03 -0.60
C ILE A 162 16.11 -10.27 -1.42
N ALA A 163 16.92 -11.17 -0.88
CA ALA A 163 17.19 -12.49 -1.44
C ALA A 163 15.99 -13.42 -1.16
N LEU A 164 14.85 -13.10 -1.79
CA LEU A 164 13.55 -13.69 -1.48
C LEU A 164 13.55 -15.22 -1.55
N GLY A 165 14.26 -15.79 -2.53
CA GLY A 165 14.40 -17.24 -2.65
C GLY A 165 15.08 -17.90 -1.45
N ASN A 166 16.07 -17.24 -0.83
CA ASN A 166 16.75 -17.76 0.37
C ASN A 166 15.83 -17.65 1.59
N LEU A 167 15.11 -16.54 1.72
CA LEU A 167 14.16 -16.32 2.81
C LEU A 167 13.02 -17.33 2.79
N ILE A 168 12.44 -17.59 1.61
CA ILE A 168 11.39 -18.59 1.46
C ILE A 168 11.94 -19.99 1.73
N GLN A 169 13.19 -20.29 1.38
CA GLN A 169 13.81 -21.58 1.73
C GLN A 169 13.96 -21.74 3.25
N LYS A 170 14.39 -20.69 3.97
CA LYS A 170 14.55 -20.72 5.43
C LYS A 170 13.21 -20.80 6.18
N SER A 171 12.24 -19.97 5.79
CA SER A 171 10.97 -19.79 6.50
C SER A 171 9.84 -20.66 5.97
N GLY A 172 9.97 -21.19 4.75
CA GLY A 172 8.93 -21.95 4.05
C GLY A 172 8.36 -23.12 4.83
N PRO A 173 9.16 -23.99 5.47
CA PRO A 173 8.64 -25.08 6.30
C PRO A 173 7.75 -24.60 7.45
N LYS A 174 8.15 -23.53 8.15
CA LYS A 174 7.36 -22.93 9.24
C LYS A 174 6.09 -22.28 8.73
N ILE A 175 6.15 -21.58 7.60
CA ILE A 175 4.98 -20.99 6.95
C ILE A 175 3.99 -22.09 6.55
N ARG A 176 4.45 -23.17 5.89
CA ARG A 176 3.58 -24.30 5.51
C ARG A 176 3.02 -25.03 6.74
N GLN A 177 3.79 -25.16 7.81
CA GLN A 177 3.29 -25.69 9.08
C GLN A 177 2.18 -24.80 9.66
N ALA A 178 2.36 -23.48 9.69
CA ALA A 178 1.33 -22.54 10.14
C ALA A 178 0.08 -22.59 9.26
N LEU A 179 0.25 -22.64 7.93
CA LEU A 179 -0.85 -22.81 6.99
C LEU A 179 -1.60 -24.14 7.20
N SER A 180 -0.89 -25.22 7.56
CA SER A 180 -1.52 -26.51 7.87
C SER A 180 -2.46 -26.45 9.08
N GLN A 181 -2.18 -25.56 10.04
CA GLN A 181 -3.03 -25.35 11.21
C GLN A 181 -4.31 -24.57 10.89
N MET A 182 -4.33 -23.75 9.82
CA MET A 182 -5.56 -23.06 9.39
C MET A 182 -6.64 -24.05 8.93
N GLY A 183 -6.25 -25.19 8.34
CA GLY A 183 -7.18 -26.24 7.91
C GLY A 183 -7.87 -26.99 9.06
N ASN A 184 -7.44 -26.75 10.32
CA ASN A 184 -8.03 -27.36 11.52
C ASN A 184 -8.98 -26.41 12.28
N LEU A 185 -9.24 -25.20 11.76
CA LEU A 185 -10.32 -24.36 12.26
C LEU A 185 -11.65 -25.07 11.93
N THR A 186 -12.41 -25.44 12.95
CA THR A 186 -13.68 -26.16 12.77
C THR A 186 -14.63 -25.33 11.91
N ALA A 187 -15.36 -26.00 11.00
CA ALA A 187 -16.37 -25.39 10.13
C ALA A 187 -17.43 -24.55 10.90
N ALA A 188 -17.55 -24.75 12.21
CA ALA A 188 -18.39 -23.97 13.11
C ALA A 188 -17.91 -22.52 13.37
N ALA A 189 -16.73 -22.11 12.88
CA ALA A 189 -16.18 -20.76 13.02
C ALA A 189 -16.11 -19.99 11.69
N GLU A 190 -16.56 -20.57 10.57
CA GLU A 190 -16.61 -19.86 9.29
C GLU A 190 -17.79 -18.88 9.31
N PRO A 191 -17.57 -17.58 9.06
CA PRO A 191 -18.67 -16.63 8.96
C PRO A 191 -19.59 -17.06 7.81
N GLU A 192 -20.90 -17.18 8.07
CA GLU A 192 -21.94 -17.56 7.07
C GLU A 192 -21.95 -16.72 5.78
N LYS A 193 -21.10 -15.69 5.66
CA LYS A 193 -21.12 -14.67 4.60
C LYS A 193 -19.87 -14.59 3.74
N ILE A 194 -18.84 -15.42 3.96
CA ILE A 194 -17.63 -15.41 3.12
C ILE A 194 -17.79 -16.49 2.03
N PRO A 195 -17.63 -16.15 0.74
CA PRO A 195 -17.94 -17.07 -0.36
C PRO A 195 -16.82 -18.08 -0.70
N PHE A 196 -15.88 -18.28 0.21
CA PHE A 196 -14.76 -19.20 0.05
C PHE A 196 -14.33 -19.74 1.42
N SER A 197 -13.89 -20.98 1.44
CA SER A 197 -13.49 -21.73 2.63
C SER A 197 -12.08 -21.39 3.09
N SER A 198 -11.80 -21.69 4.35
CA SER A 198 -10.44 -21.66 4.93
C SER A 198 -9.43 -22.52 4.15
N MET A 199 -9.88 -23.62 3.54
CA MET A 199 -9.06 -24.51 2.70
C MET A 199 -8.68 -23.87 1.36
N GLU A 200 -9.60 -23.13 0.72
CA GLU A 200 -9.30 -22.41 -0.53
C GLU A 200 -8.34 -21.24 -0.29
N VAL A 201 -8.49 -20.52 0.83
CA VAL A 201 -7.52 -19.49 1.25
C VAL A 201 -6.14 -20.11 1.47
N ARG A 202 -6.09 -21.27 2.14
CA ARG A 202 -4.83 -22.00 2.35
C ARG A 202 -4.18 -22.39 1.01
N GLU A 203 -4.94 -22.99 0.09
CA GLU A 203 -4.42 -23.39 -1.23
C GLU A 203 -3.87 -22.18 -2.00
N MET A 204 -4.59 -21.05 -2.01
CA MET A 204 -4.14 -19.80 -2.61
C MET A 204 -2.79 -19.35 -2.01
N LEU A 205 -2.67 -19.35 -0.67
CA LEU A 205 -1.45 -18.94 0.02
C LEU A 205 -0.27 -19.89 -0.25
N GLU A 206 -0.51 -21.20 -0.34
CA GLU A 206 0.50 -22.20 -0.73
C GLU A 206 1.01 -21.95 -2.15
N LYS A 207 0.09 -21.72 -3.11
CA LYS A 207 0.47 -21.37 -4.50
C LYS A 207 1.22 -20.04 -4.58
N MET A 208 0.79 -19.02 -3.83
CA MET A 208 1.52 -17.75 -3.75
C MET A 208 2.96 -17.96 -3.24
N LEU A 209 3.14 -18.79 -2.22
CA LEU A 209 4.46 -19.12 -1.67
C LEU A 209 5.32 -19.85 -2.71
N ASP A 210 4.73 -20.80 -3.46
CA ASP A 210 5.43 -21.54 -4.51
C ASP A 210 5.87 -20.63 -5.65
N LYS A 211 5.01 -19.73 -6.14
CA LYS A 211 5.39 -18.74 -7.17
C LYS A 211 6.42 -17.73 -6.64
N ALA A 212 6.26 -17.24 -5.41
CA ALA A 212 7.23 -16.36 -4.79
C ALA A 212 8.61 -17.01 -4.63
N SER A 213 8.67 -18.33 -4.40
CA SER A 213 9.93 -19.09 -4.30
C SER A 213 10.73 -19.10 -5.61
N GLN A 214 10.08 -18.82 -6.75
CA GLN A 214 10.74 -18.70 -8.05
C GLN A 214 11.47 -17.35 -8.20
N ILE A 215 11.25 -16.39 -7.31
CA ILE A 215 11.95 -15.10 -7.32
C ILE A 215 13.30 -15.26 -6.61
N LYS A 216 14.39 -14.96 -7.32
CA LYS A 216 15.75 -14.94 -6.79
C LYS A 216 15.96 -13.74 -5.87
N THR A 217 15.65 -12.54 -6.38
CA THR A 217 15.77 -11.29 -5.63
C THR A 217 14.58 -10.38 -5.90
N LEU A 218 14.13 -9.68 -4.86
CA LEU A 218 13.15 -8.59 -4.96
C LEU A 218 13.83 -7.31 -4.47
N SER A 219 13.86 -6.28 -5.29
CA SER A 219 14.45 -4.99 -4.93
C SER A 219 13.41 -3.88 -4.94
N VAL A 220 13.48 -3.00 -3.97
CA VAL A 220 12.67 -1.79 -3.85
C VAL A 220 13.61 -0.59 -3.82
N ASN A 221 13.47 0.29 -4.80
CA ASN A 221 14.33 1.44 -5.02
C ASN A 221 13.53 2.74 -4.88
N VAL A 222 14.10 3.71 -4.19
CA VAL A 222 13.61 5.09 -4.12
C VAL A 222 14.68 6.00 -4.69
N ASP A 223 14.35 6.71 -5.76
CA ASP A 223 15.19 7.71 -6.40
C ASP A 223 14.67 9.10 -6.05
N LEU A 224 15.52 9.87 -5.36
CA LEU A 224 15.24 11.24 -4.97
C LEU A 224 16.28 12.11 -5.69
N ASN A 225 15.85 12.87 -6.69
CA ASN A 225 16.71 13.85 -7.34
C ASN A 225 15.93 15.13 -7.71
N LYS A 226 16.65 16.14 -8.23
CA LYS A 226 16.05 17.45 -8.53
C LYS A 226 15.07 17.44 -9.71
N ALA A 227 15.20 16.48 -10.63
CA ALA A 227 14.38 16.43 -11.84
C ALA A 227 13.16 15.53 -11.66
N GLU A 228 13.35 14.37 -11.05
CA GLU A 228 12.33 13.33 -10.92
C GLU A 228 12.39 12.65 -9.56
N LEU A 229 11.22 12.40 -8.97
CA LEU A 229 11.04 11.47 -7.87
C LEU A 229 10.50 10.16 -8.45
N ALA A 230 11.13 9.04 -8.10
CA ALA A 230 10.71 7.75 -8.59
C ALA A 230 10.79 6.66 -7.54
N TYR A 231 9.84 5.73 -7.63
CA TYR A 231 9.83 4.48 -6.89
C TYR A 231 9.88 3.32 -7.89
N GLU A 232 10.62 2.28 -7.56
CA GLU A 232 10.83 1.16 -8.45
C GLU A 232 10.90 -0.17 -7.72
N VAL A 233 10.17 -1.16 -8.24
CA VAL A 233 10.21 -2.55 -7.79
C VAL A 233 10.81 -3.40 -8.89
N ILE A 234 11.81 -4.21 -8.56
CA ILE A 234 12.45 -5.14 -9.49
C ILE A 234 12.34 -6.55 -8.91
N ALA A 235 11.81 -7.48 -9.69
CA ALA A 235 11.86 -8.90 -9.39
C ALA A 235 12.76 -9.60 -10.41
N ASN A 236 13.80 -10.28 -9.93
CA ASN A 236 14.60 -11.18 -10.76
C ASN A 236 14.18 -12.61 -10.44
N ALA A 237 13.66 -13.33 -11.43
CA ALA A 237 13.30 -14.73 -11.34
C ALA A 237 14.56 -15.62 -11.32
N ARG A 238 14.42 -16.85 -10.81
CA ARG A 238 15.45 -17.90 -10.91
C ARG A 238 15.51 -18.42 -12.33
N ASP A 239 16.72 -18.72 -12.82
CA ASP A 239 16.90 -19.24 -14.17
C ASP A 239 16.13 -20.56 -14.35
N GLY A 240 15.46 -20.69 -15.50
CA GLY A 240 14.62 -21.85 -15.83
C GLY A 240 13.26 -21.89 -15.12
N SER A 241 12.96 -20.99 -14.17
CA SER A 241 11.65 -20.93 -13.53
C SER A 241 10.55 -20.47 -14.50
N GLU A 242 9.30 -20.78 -14.16
CA GLU A 242 8.12 -20.31 -14.90
C GLU A 242 8.03 -18.78 -14.91
N LEU A 243 8.29 -18.10 -13.78
CA LEU A 243 8.36 -16.64 -13.74
C LEU A 243 9.45 -16.09 -14.68
N ALA A 244 10.58 -16.78 -14.85
CA ALA A 244 11.61 -16.35 -15.80
C ALA A 244 11.12 -16.44 -17.25
N GLN A 245 10.26 -17.42 -17.56
CA GLN A 245 9.64 -17.57 -18.89
C GLN A 245 8.52 -16.54 -19.13
N LEU A 246 7.89 -16.02 -18.08
CA LEU A 246 6.95 -14.90 -18.14
C LEU A 246 7.66 -13.56 -18.28
N PHE A 247 8.81 -13.39 -17.65
CA PHE A 247 9.57 -12.15 -17.67
C PHE A 247 10.47 -12.04 -18.92
N VAL A 248 9.85 -12.16 -20.08
CA VAL A 248 10.51 -12.12 -21.38
C VAL A 248 9.96 -10.99 -22.25
N LYS A 249 10.83 -10.47 -23.12
CA LYS A 249 10.42 -9.51 -24.13
C LYS A 249 9.88 -10.22 -25.37
N GLU A 250 8.57 -10.17 -25.54
CA GLU A 250 7.93 -10.54 -26.81
C GLU A 250 8.39 -9.62 -27.96
N THR A 251 8.78 -10.25 -29.08
CA THR A 251 9.34 -9.57 -30.26
C THR A 251 8.37 -9.54 -31.45
N ARG A 252 7.15 -10.06 -31.26
CA ARG A 252 6.10 -10.04 -32.28
C ARG A 252 5.84 -8.60 -32.76
N PRO A 253 5.59 -8.38 -34.07
CA PRO A 253 5.23 -7.06 -34.56
C PRO A 253 3.87 -6.62 -34.00
N GLY A 254 3.74 -5.32 -33.74
CA GLY A 254 2.52 -4.67 -33.24
C GLY A 254 2.06 -3.52 -34.14
N TYR A 255 0.91 -2.94 -33.81
CA TYR A 255 0.25 -1.87 -34.57
C TYR A 255 0.31 -0.51 -33.86
N LEU A 256 0.44 -0.50 -32.53
CA LEU A 256 0.08 0.65 -31.69
C LEU A 256 1.27 1.52 -31.27
N ASN A 257 2.44 1.31 -31.85
CA ASN A 257 3.66 2.05 -31.52
C ASN A 257 3.51 3.58 -31.63
N HIS A 258 2.75 4.07 -32.62
CA HIS A 258 2.55 5.49 -32.89
C HIS A 258 1.17 6.01 -32.45
N TYR A 259 0.32 5.14 -31.91
CA TYR A 259 -0.97 5.55 -31.39
C TYR A 259 -0.80 6.12 -29.98
N ASN A 260 -0.96 7.44 -29.85
CA ASN A 260 -0.79 8.15 -28.60
C ASN A 260 -2.05 8.98 -28.29
N PRO A 261 -3.03 8.39 -27.60
CA PRO A 261 -4.24 9.09 -27.24
C PRO A 261 -3.93 10.20 -26.23
N ARG A 262 -4.77 11.24 -26.19
CA ARG A 262 -4.58 12.43 -25.33
C ARG A 262 -5.71 12.56 -24.34
N PHE A 263 -5.69 11.70 -23.34
CA PHE A 263 -6.63 11.73 -22.22
C PHE A 263 -5.93 12.09 -20.91
N GLN A 264 -6.72 12.35 -19.88
CA GLN A 264 -6.25 12.48 -18.50
C GLN A 264 -5.52 11.21 -18.04
N MET A 265 -6.04 10.03 -18.39
CA MET A 265 -5.39 8.74 -18.15
C MET A 265 -5.13 8.06 -19.49
N ASN A 266 -3.88 7.64 -19.74
CA ASN A 266 -3.52 6.94 -20.97
C ASN A 266 -2.87 5.60 -20.63
N PHE A 267 -3.18 4.58 -21.40
CA PHE A 267 -2.70 3.22 -21.22
C PHE A 267 -2.11 2.75 -22.53
N ARG A 268 -0.98 2.06 -22.46
CA ARG A 268 -0.43 1.34 -23.60
C ARG A 268 0.35 0.13 -23.15
N SER A 269 0.38 -0.89 -23.98
CA SER A 269 1.25 -2.04 -23.86
C SER A 269 1.86 -2.37 -25.23
N ARG A 270 3.07 -2.93 -25.20
CA ARG A 270 3.56 -3.72 -26.35
C ARG A 270 2.92 -5.11 -26.32
N CYS A 271 3.20 -5.93 -27.33
CA CYS A 271 2.81 -7.33 -27.29
C CYS A 271 3.37 -8.04 -26.04
N PHE A 272 2.57 -8.92 -25.43
CA PHE A 272 2.97 -9.81 -24.34
C PHE A 272 2.09 -11.07 -24.35
N ASP A 273 2.49 -12.12 -23.63
CA ASP A 273 1.69 -13.34 -23.52
C ASP A 273 0.59 -13.18 -22.46
N ALA A 274 -0.55 -12.61 -22.87
CA ALA A 274 -1.69 -12.37 -21.99
C ALA A 274 -2.28 -13.67 -21.42
N GLU A 275 -2.23 -14.76 -22.20
CA GLU A 275 -2.69 -16.08 -21.78
C GLU A 275 -1.91 -16.58 -20.58
N LYS A 276 -0.57 -16.63 -20.68
CA LYS A 276 0.26 -17.12 -19.57
C LYS A 276 0.13 -16.25 -18.31
N ILE A 277 0.01 -14.92 -18.45
CA ILE A 277 -0.20 -14.02 -17.32
C ILE A 277 -1.55 -14.30 -16.64
N LEU A 278 -2.63 -14.40 -17.42
CA LEU A 278 -3.96 -14.68 -16.88
C LEU A 278 -4.04 -16.09 -16.28
N SER A 279 -3.38 -17.08 -16.90
CA SER A 279 -3.29 -18.44 -16.37
C SER A 279 -2.59 -18.47 -15.01
N LEU A 280 -1.50 -17.71 -14.84
CA LEU A 280 -0.84 -17.58 -13.53
C LEU A 280 -1.78 -17.00 -12.46
N ILE A 281 -2.55 -15.95 -12.81
CA ILE A 281 -3.53 -15.34 -11.90
C ILE A 281 -4.65 -16.34 -11.58
N GLY A 282 -5.14 -17.05 -12.60
CA GLY A 282 -6.15 -18.10 -12.48
C GLY A 282 -5.71 -19.26 -11.59
N GLU A 283 -4.47 -19.71 -11.73
CA GLU A 283 -3.91 -20.79 -10.91
C GLU A 283 -3.88 -20.40 -9.43
N ILE A 284 -3.44 -19.18 -9.12
CA ILE A 284 -3.29 -18.69 -7.74
C ILE A 284 -4.66 -18.36 -7.13
N PHE A 285 -5.49 -17.58 -7.83
CA PHE A 285 -6.67 -16.95 -7.25
C PHE A 285 -8.01 -17.54 -7.73
N GLY A 286 -8.01 -18.44 -8.72
CA GLY A 286 -9.21 -18.94 -9.41
C GLY A 286 -10.34 -19.34 -8.49
N LYS A 287 -10.06 -20.20 -7.50
CA LYS A 287 -11.07 -20.68 -6.54
C LYS A 287 -11.71 -19.57 -5.72
N VAL A 288 -10.91 -18.62 -5.26
CA VAL A 288 -11.41 -17.47 -4.47
C VAL A 288 -12.28 -16.55 -5.34
N TYR A 289 -11.92 -16.35 -6.60
CA TYR A 289 -12.70 -15.55 -7.54
C TYR A 289 -13.99 -16.25 -8.00
N GLU A 290 -13.97 -17.59 -8.14
CA GLU A 290 -15.18 -18.39 -8.43
C GLU A 290 -16.26 -18.15 -7.37
N GLY A 291 -15.88 -18.07 -6.09
CA GLY A 291 -16.80 -17.77 -4.98
C GLY A 291 -17.53 -16.42 -5.12
N ILE A 292 -16.91 -15.42 -5.74
CA ILE A 292 -17.52 -14.11 -6.02
C ILE A 292 -18.12 -14.01 -7.44
N GLY A 293 -18.31 -15.15 -8.11
CA GLY A 293 -18.94 -15.24 -9.44
C GLY A 293 -18.03 -14.90 -10.61
N VAL A 294 -16.71 -14.88 -10.40
CA VAL A 294 -15.71 -14.54 -11.41
C VAL A 294 -14.98 -15.81 -11.87
N ASP A 295 -15.28 -16.27 -13.09
CA ASP A 295 -14.60 -17.41 -13.71
C ASP A 295 -13.32 -16.95 -14.43
N LEU A 296 -12.17 -17.16 -13.78
CA LEU A 296 -10.86 -16.82 -14.35
C LEU A 296 -10.48 -17.71 -15.55
N ASN A 297 -11.02 -18.92 -15.69
CA ASN A 297 -10.72 -19.80 -16.84
C ASN A 297 -11.38 -19.25 -18.10
N GLN A 298 -12.60 -18.72 -18.01
CA GLN A 298 -13.22 -18.01 -19.11
C GLN A 298 -12.41 -16.76 -19.51
N LEU A 299 -11.90 -16.02 -18.53
CA LEU A 299 -11.00 -14.88 -18.79
C LEU A 299 -9.72 -15.30 -19.51
N VAL A 300 -9.10 -16.43 -19.13
CA VAL A 300 -7.95 -17.00 -19.85
C VAL A 300 -8.33 -17.34 -21.30
N ARG A 301 -9.49 -17.99 -21.52
CA ARG A 301 -9.98 -18.35 -22.87
C ARG A 301 -10.20 -17.14 -23.77
N ILE A 302 -10.74 -16.05 -23.23
CA ILE A 302 -10.92 -14.80 -23.98
C ILE A 302 -9.58 -14.10 -24.19
N GLY A 303 -8.77 -14.01 -23.12
CA GLY A 303 -7.45 -13.39 -23.10
C GLY A 303 -6.46 -14.04 -24.08
N SER A 304 -6.56 -15.36 -24.28
CA SER A 304 -5.68 -16.12 -25.19
C SER A 304 -5.81 -15.71 -26.66
N LYS A 305 -6.88 -15.00 -27.04
CA LYS A 305 -7.07 -14.48 -28.39
C LYS A 305 -6.35 -13.15 -28.61
N PHE A 306 -5.94 -12.47 -27.54
CA PHE A 306 -5.25 -11.19 -27.64
C PHE A 306 -3.74 -11.36 -27.77
N SER A 307 -3.11 -10.44 -28.49
CA SER A 307 -1.66 -10.35 -28.62
C SER A 307 -0.97 -9.72 -27.39
N GLY A 308 -1.76 -9.24 -26.43
CA GLY A 308 -1.32 -8.41 -25.30
C GLY A 308 -1.14 -6.93 -25.67
N GLU A 309 -1.04 -6.57 -26.95
CA GLU A 309 -0.93 -5.17 -27.37
C GLU A 309 -2.29 -4.46 -27.25
N MET A 310 -2.29 -3.35 -26.50
CA MET A 310 -3.44 -2.46 -26.38
C MET A 310 -2.96 -1.02 -26.18
N ALA A 311 -3.78 -0.05 -26.58
CA ALA A 311 -3.57 1.34 -26.24
C ALA A 311 -4.88 2.11 -26.26
N GLY A 312 -4.98 3.12 -25.41
CA GLY A 312 -6.18 3.92 -25.27
C GLY A 312 -6.07 4.86 -24.07
N GLY A 313 -7.20 5.45 -23.70
CA GLY A 313 -7.23 6.39 -22.60
C GLY A 313 -8.63 6.75 -22.17
N MET A 314 -8.72 7.44 -21.05
CA MET A 314 -9.98 7.91 -20.49
C MET A 314 -9.85 9.27 -19.82
N SER A 315 -10.92 10.06 -19.92
CA SER A 315 -11.06 11.33 -19.23
C SER A 315 -12.40 11.42 -18.55
N PHE A 316 -12.41 12.19 -17.47
CA PHE A 316 -13.58 12.49 -16.67
C PHE A 316 -13.96 13.94 -16.92
N GLY A 317 -15.24 14.18 -17.17
CA GLY A 317 -15.80 15.52 -17.29
C GLY A 317 -17.21 15.59 -16.71
N GLN A 318 -17.75 16.80 -16.62
CA GLN A 318 -19.10 17.07 -16.10
C GLN A 318 -20.22 16.34 -16.87
N SER A 319 -19.95 15.98 -18.12
CA SER A 319 -20.85 15.23 -19.02
C SER A 319 -20.76 13.71 -18.86
N GLY A 320 -19.86 13.21 -17.99
CA GLY A 320 -19.63 11.79 -17.74
C GLY A 320 -18.24 11.32 -18.15
N TRP A 321 -18.05 10.01 -18.10
CA TRP A 321 -16.80 9.34 -18.46
C TRP A 321 -16.72 9.14 -19.98
N ILE A 322 -15.61 9.59 -20.58
CA ILE A 322 -15.25 9.27 -21.96
C ILE A 322 -14.01 8.40 -22.02
N PHE A 323 -13.98 7.45 -22.95
CA PHE A 323 -12.81 6.62 -23.18
C PHE A 323 -12.76 6.10 -24.61
N GLU A 324 -11.58 5.65 -25.01
CA GLU A 324 -11.35 4.87 -26.22
C GLU A 324 -10.22 3.86 -25.99
N MET A 325 -10.34 2.68 -26.57
CA MET A 325 -9.34 1.62 -26.48
C MET A 325 -9.23 0.86 -27.81
N ILE A 326 -8.01 0.51 -28.19
CA ILE A 326 -7.71 -0.44 -29.25
C ILE A 326 -7.06 -1.65 -28.59
N HIS A 327 -7.62 -2.83 -28.83
CA HIS A 327 -7.02 -4.11 -28.48
C HIS A 327 -6.66 -4.88 -29.75
N VAL A 328 -5.51 -5.54 -29.77
CA VAL A 328 -5.04 -6.27 -30.94
C VAL A 328 -5.19 -7.77 -30.71
N LEU A 329 -6.01 -8.43 -31.52
CA LEU A 329 -6.13 -9.89 -31.54
C LEU A 329 -4.90 -10.54 -32.21
N LYS A 330 -4.60 -11.78 -31.82
CA LYS A 330 -3.61 -12.62 -32.50
C LYS A 330 -4.01 -12.81 -33.99
N GLU A 331 -3.04 -13.15 -34.82
CA GLU A 331 -3.29 -13.40 -36.24
C GLU A 331 -4.30 -14.54 -36.45
N GLY A 332 -5.10 -14.44 -37.52
CA GLY A 332 -6.13 -15.41 -37.86
C GLY A 332 -7.51 -15.14 -37.26
N TYR A 333 -7.63 -14.24 -36.28
CA TYR A 333 -8.93 -13.82 -35.74
C TYR A 333 -9.53 -12.65 -36.54
N ARG A 334 -10.82 -12.77 -36.89
CA ARG A 334 -11.62 -11.68 -37.44
C ARG A 334 -12.28 -10.95 -36.28
N GLY A 335 -11.96 -9.67 -36.10
CA GLY A 335 -12.36 -8.91 -34.92
C GLY A 335 -13.88 -8.77 -34.77
N GLN A 336 -14.62 -8.58 -35.86
CA GLN A 336 -16.08 -8.47 -35.79
C GLN A 336 -16.73 -9.80 -35.38
N ASP A 337 -16.27 -10.91 -35.96
CA ASP A 337 -16.75 -12.25 -35.60
C ASP A 337 -16.47 -12.55 -34.11
N PHE A 338 -15.28 -12.17 -33.64
CA PHE A 338 -14.90 -12.29 -32.22
C PHE A 338 -15.80 -11.45 -31.30
N ILE A 339 -16.10 -10.19 -31.66
CA ILE A 339 -16.99 -9.34 -30.87
C ILE A 339 -18.36 -9.98 -30.77
N GLU A 340 -18.96 -10.35 -31.90
CA GLU A 340 -20.35 -10.82 -31.96
C GLU A 340 -20.54 -12.22 -31.37
N SER A 341 -19.64 -13.14 -31.68
CA SER A 341 -19.82 -14.57 -31.36
C SER A 341 -19.19 -14.97 -30.04
N GLU A 342 -18.25 -14.18 -29.50
CA GLU A 342 -17.48 -14.60 -28.32
C GLU A 342 -17.46 -13.53 -27.23
N TYR A 343 -16.97 -12.31 -27.51
CA TYR A 343 -16.76 -11.31 -26.47
C TYR A 343 -18.07 -10.80 -25.85
N ILE A 344 -19.06 -10.45 -26.67
CA ILE A 344 -20.34 -9.93 -26.18
C ILE A 344 -21.16 -11.02 -25.48
N PRO A 345 -21.33 -12.25 -26.03
CA PRO A 345 -21.96 -13.33 -25.28
C PRO A 345 -21.29 -13.57 -23.93
N TRP A 346 -19.95 -13.59 -23.90
CA TRP A 346 -19.17 -13.80 -22.69
C TRP A 346 -19.38 -12.68 -21.65
N ILE A 347 -19.30 -11.40 -22.00
CA ILE A 347 -19.46 -10.32 -21.00
C ILE A 347 -20.87 -10.28 -20.41
N LEU A 348 -21.89 -10.63 -21.21
CA LEU A 348 -23.27 -10.75 -20.73
C LEU A 348 -23.44 -11.94 -19.79
N GLU A 349 -22.78 -13.07 -20.07
CA GLU A 349 -22.76 -14.25 -19.19
C GLU A 349 -22.03 -13.95 -17.89
N PHE A 350 -20.85 -13.33 -17.98
CA PHE A 350 -20.09 -12.85 -16.83
C PHE A 350 -20.94 -11.95 -15.91
N GLY A 351 -21.69 -11.01 -16.49
CA GLY A 351 -22.65 -10.19 -15.74
C GLY A 351 -23.75 -10.97 -15.02
N ARG A 352 -24.28 -12.02 -15.66
CA ARG A 352 -25.29 -12.89 -15.02
C ARG A 352 -24.69 -13.71 -13.88
N ASN A 353 -23.46 -14.20 -14.03
CA ASN A 353 -22.78 -14.97 -12.99
C ASN A 353 -22.49 -14.10 -11.76
N MET A 354 -22.02 -12.86 -11.97
CA MET A 354 -21.86 -11.89 -10.88
C MET A 354 -23.19 -11.53 -10.20
N GLN A 355 -24.26 -11.33 -10.98
CA GLN A 355 -25.61 -11.08 -10.46
C GLN A 355 -26.08 -12.24 -9.57
N SER A 356 -25.90 -13.48 -10.02
CA SER A 356 -26.25 -14.68 -9.24
C SER A 356 -25.44 -14.77 -7.95
N ALA A 357 -24.12 -14.57 -8.01
CA ALA A 357 -23.27 -14.62 -6.83
C ALA A 357 -23.64 -13.54 -5.79
N MET A 358 -23.93 -12.32 -6.25
CA MET A 358 -24.39 -11.23 -5.37
C MET A 358 -25.78 -11.49 -4.80
N GLU A 359 -26.69 -12.08 -5.57
CA GLU A 359 -28.02 -12.48 -5.09
C GLU A 359 -27.90 -13.52 -3.97
N THR A 360 -27.05 -14.53 -4.15
CA THR A 360 -26.75 -15.54 -3.11
C THR A 360 -26.18 -14.90 -1.84
N GLN A 361 -25.28 -13.93 -1.96
CA GLN A 361 -24.62 -13.30 -0.80
C GLN A 361 -25.49 -12.27 -0.07
N THR A 362 -26.33 -11.54 -0.80
CA THR A 362 -27.10 -10.40 -0.25
C THR A 362 -28.58 -10.70 -0.05
N GLY A 363 -29.08 -11.81 -0.59
CA GLY A 363 -30.51 -12.14 -0.66
C GLY A 363 -31.31 -11.22 -1.60
N LYS A 364 -30.63 -10.33 -2.34
CA LYS A 364 -31.26 -9.36 -3.26
C LYS A 364 -30.66 -9.50 -4.64
N LYS A 365 -31.51 -9.66 -5.65
CA LYS A 365 -31.09 -9.66 -7.05
C LYS A 365 -30.75 -8.23 -7.50
N PRO A 366 -29.49 -7.91 -7.85
CA PRO A 366 -29.16 -6.61 -8.42
C PRO A 366 -29.67 -6.51 -9.87
N ASP A 367 -29.67 -5.31 -10.45
CA ASP A 367 -29.90 -5.13 -11.89
C ASP A 367 -28.79 -5.80 -12.72
N PRO A 368 -29.04 -6.13 -14.01
CA PRO A 368 -28.02 -6.74 -14.85
C PRO A 368 -26.81 -5.81 -15.07
N PHE A 369 -25.61 -6.33 -14.81
CA PHE A 369 -24.35 -5.59 -14.92
C PHE A 369 -24.02 -5.15 -16.35
N PHE A 370 -24.47 -5.91 -17.35
CA PHE A 370 -24.24 -5.65 -18.77
C PHE A 370 -25.53 -5.86 -19.54
N VAL A 371 -25.95 -4.85 -20.28
CA VAL A 371 -27.20 -4.85 -21.05
C VAL A 371 -26.91 -4.40 -22.47
N ARG A 372 -27.47 -5.10 -23.46
CA ARG A 372 -27.40 -4.66 -24.86
C ARG A 372 -28.11 -3.33 -25.04
N THR A 373 -27.46 -2.41 -25.75
CA THR A 373 -28.10 -1.19 -26.24
C THR A 373 -28.33 -1.30 -27.74
N LYS A 374 -28.91 -0.24 -28.33
CA LYS A 374 -29.19 -0.20 -29.76
C LYS A 374 -27.89 -0.26 -30.56
N ASP A 375 -27.78 -1.25 -31.43
CA ASP A 375 -26.71 -1.34 -32.42
C ASP A 375 -26.77 -0.13 -33.36
N SER A 376 -25.62 0.26 -33.88
CA SER A 376 -25.55 1.34 -34.87
C SER A 376 -24.58 0.98 -36.00
N THR A 377 -24.36 1.93 -36.90
CA THR A 377 -23.37 1.83 -37.96
C THR A 377 -22.59 3.13 -37.99
N VAL A 378 -21.25 3.01 -37.97
CA VAL A 378 -20.33 4.15 -37.95
C VAL A 378 -19.30 3.93 -39.04
N ASP A 379 -19.19 4.87 -39.99
CA ASP A 379 -18.29 4.78 -41.15
C ASP A 379 -18.39 3.46 -41.95
N GLY A 380 -19.61 2.88 -42.00
CA GLY A 380 -19.89 1.61 -42.67
C GLY A 380 -19.59 0.36 -41.84
N PHE A 381 -19.09 0.51 -40.62
CA PHE A 381 -18.83 -0.59 -39.70
C PHE A 381 -20.02 -0.81 -38.76
N ARG A 382 -20.40 -2.07 -38.56
CA ARG A 382 -21.43 -2.44 -37.59
C ARG A 382 -20.89 -2.22 -36.18
N VAL A 383 -21.69 -1.56 -35.35
CA VAL A 383 -21.35 -1.22 -33.98
C VAL A 383 -22.28 -1.91 -33.02
N ILE A 384 -21.67 -2.62 -32.07
CA ILE A 384 -22.36 -3.32 -31.00
C ILE A 384 -22.38 -2.44 -29.76
N GLY A 385 -23.57 -2.18 -29.24
CA GLY A 385 -23.77 -1.37 -28.04
C GLY A 385 -23.98 -2.20 -26.78
N VAL A 386 -23.26 -1.86 -25.70
CA VAL A 386 -23.45 -2.46 -24.37
C VAL A 386 -23.38 -1.36 -23.31
N LYS A 387 -24.36 -1.36 -22.42
CA LYS A 387 -24.38 -0.51 -21.23
C LYS A 387 -23.94 -1.33 -20.02
N THR A 388 -22.98 -0.78 -19.27
CA THR A 388 -22.56 -1.30 -17.97
C THR A 388 -23.44 -0.69 -16.88
N GLN A 389 -23.70 -1.46 -15.83
CA GLN A 389 -24.43 -1.02 -14.63
C GLN A 389 -23.85 -1.74 -13.42
N ILE A 390 -22.76 -1.22 -12.87
CA ILE A 390 -22.19 -1.73 -11.64
C ILE A 390 -22.99 -1.13 -10.48
N PRO A 391 -23.62 -1.93 -9.60
CA PRO A 391 -24.38 -1.43 -8.46
C PRO A 391 -23.43 -0.82 -7.41
N VAL A 392 -23.92 0.21 -6.72
CA VAL A 392 -23.14 0.90 -5.68
C VAL A 392 -23.05 -0.01 -4.45
N LEU A 393 -21.86 -0.55 -4.17
CA LEU A 393 -21.58 -1.34 -2.96
C LEU A 393 -21.44 -0.45 -1.69
N THR A 394 -22.18 0.66 -1.59
CA THR A 394 -22.15 1.50 -0.39
C THR A 394 -23.15 0.97 0.63
N GLY A 395 -22.65 0.40 1.72
CA GLY A 395 -23.44 -0.11 2.85
C GLY A 395 -24.16 0.95 3.69
N THR A 396 -24.48 2.12 3.12
CA THR A 396 -25.23 3.19 3.78
C THR A 396 -26.23 3.76 2.78
N ALA A 397 -27.52 3.50 2.99
CA ALA A 397 -28.60 3.87 2.09
C ALA A 397 -28.83 5.40 1.98
N ASP A 398 -28.19 6.21 2.84
CA ASP A 398 -28.54 7.62 3.04
C ASP A 398 -27.53 8.64 2.48
N ILE A 399 -26.50 8.22 1.73
CA ILE A 399 -25.55 9.17 1.12
C ILE A 399 -25.89 9.33 -0.37
N PRO A 400 -26.23 10.55 -0.84
CA PRO A 400 -26.41 10.80 -2.25
C PRO A 400 -25.14 10.42 -3.04
N THR A 401 -25.22 9.41 -3.90
CA THR A 401 -24.11 9.03 -4.78
C THR A 401 -23.84 10.18 -5.75
N PRO A 402 -22.61 10.74 -5.80
CA PRO A 402 -22.29 11.84 -6.71
C PRO A 402 -22.56 11.50 -8.18
N LYS A 403 -22.98 12.49 -8.96
CA LYS A 403 -23.32 12.31 -10.39
C LYS A 403 -22.16 11.70 -11.18
N LEU A 404 -20.92 12.12 -10.90
CA LEU A 404 -19.73 11.58 -11.54
C LEU A 404 -19.53 10.09 -11.21
N LEU A 405 -19.65 9.70 -9.94
CA LEU A 405 -19.57 8.29 -9.52
C LEU A 405 -20.67 7.45 -10.18
N LYS A 406 -21.91 7.94 -10.26
CA LYS A 406 -22.99 7.26 -11.00
C LYS A 406 -22.63 7.07 -12.48
N SER A 407 -22.03 8.08 -13.12
CA SER A 407 -21.62 7.98 -14.53
C SER A 407 -20.46 7.00 -14.76
N MET A 408 -19.55 6.85 -13.79
CA MET A 408 -18.48 5.85 -13.85
C MET A 408 -19.00 4.42 -13.70
N MET A 409 -20.09 4.27 -12.94
CA MET A 409 -20.72 2.99 -12.66
C MET A 409 -21.74 2.57 -13.71
N ALA A 410 -22.25 3.52 -14.49
CA ALA A 410 -23.17 3.27 -15.58
C ALA A 410 -22.75 4.03 -16.85
N TYR A 411 -21.96 3.37 -17.68
CA TYR A 411 -21.50 3.91 -18.95
C TYR A 411 -21.89 3.00 -20.10
N GLU A 412 -22.03 3.57 -21.29
CA GLU A 412 -22.19 2.80 -22.52
C GLU A 412 -20.83 2.66 -23.21
N PHE A 413 -20.57 1.47 -23.73
CA PHE A 413 -19.48 1.25 -24.65
C PHE A 413 -19.99 0.76 -26.00
N ARG A 414 -19.33 1.24 -27.04
CA ARG A 414 -19.59 0.99 -28.44
C ARG A 414 -18.39 0.20 -28.97
N ALA A 415 -18.65 -0.97 -29.55
CA ALA A 415 -17.61 -1.89 -30.01
C ALA A 415 -17.75 -2.18 -31.51
N THR A 416 -16.64 -2.12 -32.22
CA THR A 416 -16.52 -2.58 -33.62
C THR A 416 -15.10 -3.09 -33.87
N ALA A 417 -14.81 -3.57 -35.08
CA ALA A 417 -13.47 -4.00 -35.43
C ALA A 417 -13.07 -3.63 -36.85
N ILE A 418 -11.76 -3.48 -37.04
CA ILE A 418 -11.10 -3.41 -38.35
C ILE A 418 -10.05 -4.51 -38.37
N ASP A 419 -10.22 -5.50 -39.24
CA ASP A 419 -9.39 -6.70 -39.29
C ASP A 419 -9.28 -7.37 -37.92
N ASN A 420 -8.08 -7.43 -37.32
CA ASN A 420 -7.81 -7.98 -35.99
C ASN A 420 -7.76 -6.91 -34.88
N LEU A 421 -8.09 -5.65 -35.19
CA LEU A 421 -8.15 -4.55 -34.24
C LEU A 421 -9.57 -4.43 -33.67
N VAL A 422 -9.73 -4.70 -32.38
CA VAL A 422 -10.98 -4.48 -31.65
C VAL A 422 -10.97 -3.05 -31.11
N LEU A 423 -11.96 -2.28 -31.54
CA LEU A 423 -12.11 -0.86 -31.22
C LEU A 423 -13.27 -0.69 -30.25
N THR A 424 -13.03 -0.07 -29.11
CA THR A 424 -14.08 0.30 -28.16
C THR A 424 -14.01 1.76 -27.79
N ALA A 425 -15.17 2.40 -27.65
CA ALA A 425 -15.26 3.80 -27.25
C ALA A 425 -16.56 4.08 -26.48
N SER A 426 -16.62 5.20 -25.78
CA SER A 426 -17.81 5.61 -25.03
C SER A 426 -18.98 6.08 -25.91
N THR A 427 -18.73 6.49 -27.16
CA THR A 427 -19.76 6.98 -28.10
C THR A 427 -19.42 6.63 -29.55
N ASP A 428 -20.43 6.69 -30.43
CA ASP A 428 -20.26 6.48 -31.87
C ASP A 428 -19.34 7.53 -32.52
N ASP A 429 -19.43 8.80 -32.13
CA ASP A 429 -18.55 9.87 -32.64
C ASP A 429 -17.07 9.62 -32.30
N ARG A 430 -16.81 9.11 -31.09
CA ARG A 430 -15.46 8.70 -30.67
C ARG A 430 -15.02 7.47 -31.45
N LEU A 431 -15.91 6.51 -31.64
CA LEU A 431 -15.62 5.31 -32.43
C LEU A 431 -15.30 5.67 -33.89
N ALA A 432 -15.96 6.66 -34.50
CA ALA A 432 -15.63 7.17 -35.83
C ALA A 432 -14.19 7.70 -35.91
N SER A 433 -13.78 8.49 -34.92
CA SER A 433 -12.41 9.00 -34.81
C SER A 433 -11.39 7.87 -34.66
N LEU A 434 -11.76 6.84 -33.88
CA LEU A 434 -10.92 5.66 -33.66
C LEU A 434 -10.81 4.79 -34.92
N ILE A 435 -11.89 4.62 -35.68
CA ILE A 435 -11.91 3.92 -36.99
C ILE A 435 -10.96 4.60 -37.97
N LYS A 436 -11.03 5.94 -38.08
CA LYS A 436 -10.13 6.71 -38.96
C LYS A 436 -8.66 6.50 -38.58
N THR A 437 -8.38 6.48 -37.28
CA THR A 437 -7.03 6.23 -36.76
C THR A 437 -6.57 4.81 -37.08
N ALA A 438 -7.42 3.82 -36.81
CA ALA A 438 -7.13 2.40 -37.00
C ALA A 438 -6.81 2.05 -38.46
N LYS A 439 -7.49 2.66 -39.43
CA LYS A 439 -7.21 2.49 -40.88
C LYS A 439 -5.79 2.90 -41.29
N GLY A 440 -5.16 3.80 -40.54
CA GLY A 440 -3.79 4.28 -40.81
C GLY A 440 -2.70 3.50 -40.09
N LEU A 441 -3.06 2.59 -39.17
CA LEU A 441 -2.09 1.84 -38.37
C LEU A 441 -1.37 0.81 -39.24
N LYS A 442 -0.06 0.72 -39.04
CA LYS A 442 0.80 -0.22 -39.77
C LYS A 442 1.48 -1.13 -38.79
N LYS A 443 1.59 -2.40 -39.18
CA LYS A 443 2.32 -3.41 -38.44
C LYS A 443 3.83 -3.15 -38.54
N GLU A 444 4.49 -3.07 -37.40
CA GLU A 444 5.93 -2.85 -37.30
C GLU A 444 6.49 -3.54 -36.04
N ALA A 445 7.82 -3.61 -35.91
CA ALA A 445 8.44 -4.21 -34.73
C ALA A 445 7.94 -3.51 -33.46
N SER A 446 7.39 -4.25 -32.50
CA SER A 446 6.79 -3.66 -31.29
C SER A 446 7.85 -2.96 -30.42
N ARG A 447 7.55 -1.77 -29.92
CA ARG A 447 8.50 -0.89 -29.20
C ARG A 447 7.90 -0.35 -27.90
N GLY A 448 8.79 -0.01 -26.98
CA GLY A 448 8.45 0.56 -25.69
C GLY A 448 8.36 -0.49 -24.58
N PRO A 449 7.86 -0.10 -23.41
CA PRO A 449 7.75 -0.98 -22.25
C PRO A 449 6.57 -1.95 -22.37
N LEU A 450 6.59 -3.05 -21.60
CA LEU A 450 5.47 -3.99 -21.49
C LEU A 450 4.15 -3.26 -21.24
N MET A 451 4.12 -2.33 -20.29
CA MET A 451 2.99 -1.45 -20.05
C MET A 451 3.48 -0.06 -19.66
N LYS A 452 2.76 0.97 -20.10
CA LYS A 452 2.92 2.35 -19.65
C LYS A 452 1.55 2.96 -19.36
N MET A 453 1.44 3.63 -18.22
CA MET A 453 0.25 4.34 -17.80
C MET A 453 0.63 5.76 -17.39
N ASP A 454 0.00 6.74 -18.02
CA ASP A 454 0.23 8.17 -17.76
C ASP A 454 -1.04 8.77 -17.15
N TYR A 455 -0.93 9.38 -15.97
CA TYR A 455 -2.04 9.99 -15.25
C TYR A 455 -1.80 11.49 -15.08
N ASP A 456 -2.73 12.31 -15.56
CA ASP A 456 -2.81 13.73 -15.26
C ASP A 456 -3.26 13.91 -13.80
N MET A 457 -2.33 14.35 -12.97
CA MET A 457 -2.54 14.40 -11.54
C MET A 457 -3.56 15.48 -11.14
N ALA A 458 -3.55 16.64 -11.81
CA ALA A 458 -4.51 17.71 -11.54
C ALA A 458 -5.93 17.24 -11.85
N SER A 459 -6.11 16.58 -12.99
CA SER A 459 -7.39 16.00 -13.38
C SER A 459 -7.87 14.93 -12.40
N TYR A 460 -6.99 14.04 -11.97
CA TYR A 460 -7.35 13.00 -11.00
C TYR A 460 -7.78 13.58 -9.64
N ILE A 461 -7.11 14.63 -9.15
CA ILE A 461 -7.54 15.32 -7.91
C ILE A 461 -8.91 15.95 -8.11
N ASN A 462 -9.15 16.63 -9.24
CA ASN A 462 -10.45 17.21 -9.54
C ASN A 462 -11.57 16.15 -9.56
N VAL A 463 -11.30 14.97 -10.10
CA VAL A 463 -12.23 13.83 -10.06
C VAL A 463 -12.51 13.39 -8.64
N ILE A 464 -11.49 13.24 -7.80
CA ILE A 464 -11.67 12.90 -6.38
C ILE A 464 -12.50 13.97 -5.66
N LYS A 465 -12.25 15.27 -5.95
CA LYS A 465 -13.04 16.39 -5.39
C LYS A 465 -14.53 16.26 -5.73
N GLU A 466 -14.85 15.87 -6.97
CA GLU A 466 -16.24 15.66 -7.39
C GLU A 466 -16.86 14.35 -6.86
N MET A 467 -16.04 13.31 -6.64
CA MET A 467 -16.50 11.99 -6.19
C MET A 467 -16.68 11.87 -4.68
N ILE A 468 -16.02 12.69 -3.88
CA ILE A 468 -16.05 12.62 -2.41
C ILE A 468 -16.79 13.87 -1.90
N PRO A 469 -18.09 13.75 -1.53
CA PRO A 469 -18.81 14.85 -0.92
C PRO A 469 -18.08 15.35 0.32
N GLY A 470 -17.80 16.66 0.37
CA GLY A 470 -17.03 17.23 1.47
C GLY A 470 -15.53 17.05 1.33
N PHE A 471 -15.02 16.83 0.11
CA PHE A 471 -13.59 16.82 -0.09
C PHE A 471 -12.99 18.16 0.37
N PRO A 472 -11.96 18.11 1.22
CA PRO A 472 -11.33 19.30 1.77
C PRO A 472 -10.59 20.06 0.67
N GLY A 473 -10.81 21.37 0.59
CA GLY A 473 -10.32 22.19 -0.53
C GLY A 473 -11.21 22.19 -1.76
N GLU A 474 -12.52 21.92 -1.65
CA GLU A 474 -13.52 22.28 -2.69
C GLU A 474 -13.29 23.71 -3.23
N GLU A 475 -13.05 24.66 -2.33
CA GLU A 475 -12.79 26.09 -2.64
C GLU A 475 -11.36 26.37 -3.12
N HIS A 476 -10.42 25.45 -2.92
CA HIS A 476 -9.04 25.60 -3.39
C HIS A 476 -8.90 25.04 -4.82
N PRO A 477 -8.57 25.87 -5.82
CA PRO A 477 -8.36 25.38 -7.17
C PRO A 477 -7.15 24.44 -7.20
N VAL A 478 -7.29 23.30 -7.87
CA VAL A 478 -6.18 22.36 -8.05
C VAL A 478 -5.15 23.04 -8.95
N PRO A 479 -3.88 23.18 -8.53
CA PRO A 479 -2.87 23.82 -9.33
C PRO A 479 -2.54 22.98 -10.57
N PRO A 480 -1.90 23.59 -11.59
CA PRO A 480 -1.33 22.83 -12.70
C PRO A 480 -0.33 21.80 -12.15
N LEU A 481 -0.54 20.54 -12.49
CA LEU A 481 0.36 19.44 -12.16
C LEU A 481 0.66 18.65 -13.43
N GLY A 482 1.90 18.19 -13.55
CA GLY A 482 2.31 17.25 -14.58
C GLY A 482 1.71 15.84 -14.39
N LYS A 483 2.33 14.87 -15.06
CA LYS A 483 1.85 13.49 -15.08
C LYS A 483 2.61 12.61 -14.10
N ILE A 484 1.89 11.68 -13.48
CA ILE A 484 2.50 10.48 -12.89
C ILE A 484 2.60 9.43 -13.98
N THR A 485 3.80 8.89 -14.17
CA THR A 485 4.08 7.85 -15.16
C THR A 485 4.39 6.54 -14.46
N MET A 486 3.62 5.50 -14.75
CA MET A 486 3.89 4.13 -14.34
C MET A 486 4.35 3.31 -15.55
N VAL A 487 5.47 2.63 -15.42
CA VAL A 487 6.05 1.77 -16.45
C VAL A 487 6.29 0.39 -15.87
N ILE A 488 5.73 -0.62 -16.52
CA ILE A 488 6.05 -2.03 -16.28
C ILE A 488 6.85 -2.52 -17.47
N ASP A 489 7.98 -3.17 -17.22
CA ASP A 489 8.74 -3.85 -18.27
C ASP A 489 9.25 -5.18 -17.78
N ALA A 490 9.44 -6.11 -18.72
CA ALA A 490 9.96 -7.43 -18.42
C ALA A 490 10.88 -7.92 -19.55
N ASP A 491 12.06 -8.39 -19.18
CA ASP A 491 13.04 -8.97 -20.09
C ASP A 491 14.04 -9.85 -19.34
N LYS A 492 14.50 -10.94 -19.97
CA LYS A 492 15.56 -11.84 -19.46
C LYS A 492 15.37 -12.27 -18.01
N GLY A 493 14.17 -12.69 -17.62
CA GLY A 493 13.90 -13.15 -16.26
C GLY A 493 13.78 -12.03 -15.23
N ARG A 494 13.75 -10.76 -15.67
CA ARG A 494 13.61 -9.58 -14.80
C ARG A 494 12.34 -8.82 -15.12
N SER A 495 11.52 -8.56 -14.11
CA SER A 495 10.38 -7.65 -14.16
C SER A 495 10.71 -6.37 -13.39
N ARG A 496 10.27 -5.22 -13.92
CA ARG A 496 10.50 -3.88 -13.35
C ARG A 496 9.21 -3.08 -13.42
N LEU A 497 8.73 -2.62 -12.27
CA LEU A 497 7.70 -1.60 -12.13
C LEU A 497 8.39 -0.30 -11.68
N ARG A 498 8.23 0.80 -12.43
CA ARG A 498 8.69 2.13 -12.04
C ARG A 498 7.52 3.11 -12.07
N SER A 499 7.30 3.82 -10.98
CA SER A 499 6.38 4.96 -10.92
C SER A 499 7.19 6.23 -10.69
N SER A 500 6.92 7.29 -11.44
CA SER A 500 7.65 8.54 -11.31
C SER A 500 6.80 9.79 -11.58
N MET A 501 7.26 10.91 -11.01
CA MET A 501 6.72 12.24 -11.25
C MET A 501 7.85 13.27 -11.15
N LYS A 502 7.65 14.46 -11.72
CA LYS A 502 8.64 15.51 -11.57
C LYS A 502 8.69 16.00 -10.13
N THR A 503 9.89 16.36 -9.68
CA THR A 503 10.09 16.90 -8.33
C THR A 503 9.36 18.23 -8.15
N GLU A 504 9.28 19.06 -9.20
CA GLU A 504 8.45 20.29 -9.23
C GLU A 504 6.97 20.04 -8.94
N ASP A 505 6.39 19.01 -9.56
CA ASP A 505 4.98 18.65 -9.35
C ASP A 505 4.74 18.13 -7.93
N ALA A 506 5.73 17.43 -7.35
CA ALA A 506 5.66 16.99 -5.96
C ALA A 506 5.68 18.19 -4.98
N TYR A 507 6.50 19.22 -5.23
CA TYR A 507 6.49 20.46 -4.44
C TYR A 507 5.11 21.12 -4.50
N THR A 508 4.55 21.28 -5.70
CA THR A 508 3.23 21.88 -5.91
C THR A 508 2.14 21.07 -5.23
N LEU A 509 2.17 19.74 -5.33
CA LEU A 509 1.19 18.86 -4.70
C LEU A 509 1.25 18.92 -3.16
N ILE A 510 2.45 18.86 -2.57
CA ILE A 510 2.62 18.96 -1.11
C ILE A 510 2.12 20.32 -0.62
N THR A 511 2.43 21.40 -1.33
CA THR A 511 1.98 22.77 -0.98
C THR A 511 0.46 22.88 -1.06
N TYR A 512 -0.14 22.38 -2.13
CA TYR A 512 -1.60 22.33 -2.28
C TYR A 512 -2.25 21.55 -1.13
N LEU A 513 -1.74 20.34 -0.82
CA LEU A 513 -2.29 19.50 0.25
C LEU A 513 -2.10 20.09 1.65
N LYS A 514 -1.06 20.91 1.88
CA LYS A 514 -0.88 21.65 3.15
C LYS A 514 -1.81 22.85 3.26
N GLY A 515 -2.07 23.55 2.13
CA GLY A 515 -3.02 24.66 2.08
C GLY A 515 -4.45 24.23 2.39
N ILE A 516 -4.74 22.94 2.22
CA ILE A 516 -5.96 22.29 2.70
C ILE A 516 -5.74 21.93 4.18
N SER A 517 -6.42 22.63 5.09
CA SER A 517 -6.15 22.42 6.51
C SER A 517 -6.57 21.01 6.96
N ILE A 518 -5.83 20.41 7.89
CA ILE A 518 -6.21 19.10 8.49
C ILE A 518 -7.61 19.18 9.13
N ALA A 519 -8.02 20.37 9.60
CA ALA A 519 -9.36 20.63 10.09
C ALA A 519 -10.43 20.63 8.97
N GLU A 520 -10.14 21.15 7.78
CA GLU A 520 -11.01 21.01 6.61
C GLU A 520 -11.14 19.53 6.18
N ILE A 521 -10.04 18.78 6.20
CA ILE A 521 -9.99 17.33 5.89
C ILE A 521 -10.85 16.51 6.86
N GLN A 522 -11.01 16.99 8.09
CA GLN A 522 -11.79 16.33 9.13
C GLN A 522 -13.20 16.92 9.32
N GLY A 523 -13.43 18.16 8.86
CA GLY A 523 -14.62 18.97 9.13
C GLY A 523 -15.80 18.70 8.20
N LYS A 524 -15.56 18.25 6.96
CA LYS A 524 -16.61 17.87 6.01
C LYS A 524 -16.76 16.33 5.94
N LYS A 525 -17.26 15.71 7.01
CA LYS A 525 -17.74 14.32 6.96
C LYS A 525 -19.26 14.28 6.82
N GLY A 526 -19.72 13.86 5.65
CA GLY A 526 -20.97 13.09 5.55
C GLY A 526 -20.85 11.82 6.40
N ILE A 527 -21.98 11.43 7.00
CA ILE A 527 -22.18 10.42 8.05
C ILE A 527 -21.75 10.91 9.44
N GLN A 528 -22.69 11.43 10.23
CA GLN A 528 -22.63 11.48 11.70
C GLN A 528 -22.82 10.05 12.27
N PRO A 529 -22.28 9.74 13.47
CA PRO A 529 -23.19 9.87 14.60
C PRO A 529 -22.59 10.60 15.80
N ALA A 530 -23.54 11.19 16.52
CA ALA A 530 -23.55 11.74 17.87
C ALA A 530 -22.64 12.93 18.19
N GLU A 531 -23.29 13.93 18.77
CA GLU A 531 -22.87 15.25 19.24
C GLU A 531 -21.37 15.43 19.54
N LYS A 532 -20.75 16.39 18.84
CA LYS A 532 -19.47 16.99 19.26
C LYS A 532 -19.76 18.20 20.15
N THR A 533 -19.42 18.09 21.42
CA THR A 533 -19.22 19.23 22.31
C THR A 533 -17.84 19.85 22.08
N ALA A 534 -17.83 21.20 22.10
CA ALA A 534 -16.74 22.17 22.23
C ALA A 534 -15.49 22.05 21.30
N VAL A 535 -15.26 23.13 20.56
CA VAL A 535 -14.08 23.37 19.71
C VAL A 535 -12.83 23.49 20.58
N GLU A 536 -11.81 22.64 20.37
CA GLU A 536 -10.52 22.75 21.06
C GLU A 536 -9.62 23.83 20.41
N ASP A 537 -9.12 24.75 21.24
CA ASP A 537 -8.18 25.82 20.88
C ASP A 537 -6.77 25.27 20.55
N LYS A 538 -6.08 25.87 19.58
CA LYS A 538 -4.73 25.45 19.14
C LYS A 538 -3.70 25.47 20.27
N GLU A 539 -3.86 26.39 21.22
CA GLU A 539 -3.00 26.47 22.39
C GLU A 539 -3.22 25.30 23.36
N THR A 540 -4.47 24.83 23.50
CA THR A 540 -4.79 23.64 24.30
C THR A 540 -4.13 22.39 23.72
N ILE A 541 -4.16 22.21 22.40
CA ILE A 541 -3.48 21.11 21.72
C ILE A 541 -1.97 21.14 21.99
N ARG A 542 -1.34 22.31 21.89
CA ARG A 542 0.09 22.48 22.15
C ARG A 542 0.49 22.12 23.58
N ILE A 543 -0.33 22.49 24.57
CA ILE A 543 -0.08 22.17 25.98
C ILE A 543 -0.29 20.67 26.25
N MET A 544 -1.31 20.06 25.63
CA MET A 544 -1.53 18.61 25.68
C MET A 544 -0.34 17.82 25.12
N GLU A 545 0.19 18.22 23.96
CA GLU A 545 1.36 17.59 23.34
C GLU A 545 2.62 17.73 24.21
N LYS A 546 2.82 18.90 24.84
CA LYS A 546 3.91 19.10 25.80
C LYS A 546 3.79 18.18 27.01
N GLY A 547 2.57 18.00 27.54
CA GLY A 547 2.29 17.07 28.64
C GLY A 547 2.64 15.64 28.27
N THR A 548 2.19 15.18 27.09
CA THR A 548 2.47 13.82 26.59
C THR A 548 3.96 13.60 26.35
N LEU A 549 4.67 14.56 25.74
CA LEU A 549 6.13 14.49 25.53
C LEU A 549 6.90 14.44 26.85
N SER A 550 6.41 15.13 27.89
CA SER A 550 7.01 15.10 29.23
C SER A 550 6.83 13.72 29.87
N SER A 551 5.63 13.12 29.77
CA SER A 551 5.39 11.74 30.22
C SER A 551 6.29 10.72 29.50
N LEU A 552 6.48 10.86 28.19
CA LEU A 552 7.36 9.96 27.42
C LEU A 552 8.83 10.05 27.81
N ARG A 553 9.25 11.19 28.37
CA ARG A 553 10.61 11.42 28.89
C ARG A 553 10.76 11.03 30.37
N GLY A 554 9.70 10.53 31.00
CA GLY A 554 9.67 10.20 32.43
C GLY A 554 9.48 11.40 33.37
N ASP A 555 9.25 12.61 32.83
CA ASP A 555 8.90 13.79 33.64
C ASP A 555 7.39 13.84 33.91
N PHE A 556 6.93 12.98 34.80
CA PHE A 556 5.51 12.85 35.14
C PHE A 556 4.97 14.07 35.90
N LYS A 557 5.83 14.77 36.66
CA LYS A 557 5.44 16.01 37.35
C LYS A 557 5.21 17.14 36.34
N GLY A 558 6.10 17.31 35.36
CA GLY A 558 5.91 18.27 34.27
C GLY A 558 4.72 17.95 33.36
N ALA A 559 4.44 16.66 33.17
CA ALA A 559 3.24 16.20 32.47
C ALA A 559 1.95 16.58 33.23
N ALA A 560 1.88 16.28 34.53
CA ALA A 560 0.71 16.61 35.36
C ALA A 560 0.40 18.12 35.36
N VAL A 561 1.42 18.98 35.46
CA VAL A 561 1.28 20.44 35.39
C VAL A 561 0.74 20.90 34.03
N SER A 562 1.21 20.28 32.94
CA SER A 562 0.74 20.63 31.59
C SER A 562 -0.74 20.27 31.41
N PHE A 563 -1.15 19.08 31.86
CA PHE A 563 -2.56 18.68 31.81
C PHE A 563 -3.45 19.49 32.75
N GLU A 564 -2.93 19.90 33.91
CA GLU A 564 -3.63 20.81 34.82
C GLU A 564 -3.87 22.18 34.19
N THR A 565 -2.88 22.73 33.47
CA THR A 565 -3.05 23.98 32.73
C THR A 565 -4.16 23.88 31.67
N VAL A 566 -4.33 22.70 31.06
CA VAL A 566 -5.44 22.45 30.13
C VAL A 566 -6.78 22.39 30.87
N ILE A 567 -6.82 21.73 32.03
CA ILE A 567 -8.02 21.60 32.86
C ILE A 567 -8.47 22.96 33.42
N GLU A 568 -7.54 23.85 33.77
CA GLU A 568 -7.87 25.21 34.22
C GLU A 568 -8.54 26.03 33.11
N LYS A 569 -8.12 25.83 31.86
CA LYS A 569 -8.69 26.50 30.68
C LYS A 569 -10.00 25.87 30.20
N ASP A 570 -10.05 24.54 30.19
CA ASP A 570 -11.22 23.76 29.87
C ASP A 570 -11.45 22.66 30.92
N PRO A 571 -12.23 22.97 31.97
CA PRO A 571 -12.54 21.99 33.02
C PRO A 571 -13.31 20.76 32.55
N LYS A 572 -13.87 20.78 31.33
CA LYS A 572 -14.63 19.69 30.71
C LYS A 572 -13.77 18.83 29.77
N ASN A 573 -12.48 19.11 29.63
CA ASN A 573 -11.59 18.31 28.79
C ASN A 573 -11.30 16.94 29.42
N SER A 574 -12.07 15.94 29.03
CA SER A 574 -11.97 14.58 29.60
C SER A 574 -10.60 13.92 29.37
N ASP A 575 -9.93 14.20 28.25
CA ASP A 575 -8.62 13.63 27.93
C ASP A 575 -7.53 14.23 28.83
N ALA A 576 -7.57 15.52 29.12
CA ALA A 576 -6.63 16.16 30.05
C ALA A 576 -6.75 15.57 31.47
N HIS A 577 -7.98 15.35 31.96
CA HIS A 577 -8.21 14.66 33.23
C HIS A 577 -7.66 13.21 33.21
N PHE A 578 -7.83 12.49 32.11
CA PHE A 578 -7.30 11.14 31.95
C PHE A 578 -5.77 11.11 31.98
N TYR A 579 -5.10 11.92 31.17
CA TYR A 579 -3.64 11.93 31.10
C TYR A 579 -2.98 12.47 32.36
N ARG A 580 -3.62 13.43 33.05
CA ARG A 580 -3.20 13.83 34.41
C ARG A 580 -3.30 12.67 35.39
N GLY A 581 -4.38 11.88 35.30
CA GLY A 581 -4.56 10.68 36.11
C GLY A 581 -3.47 9.63 35.89
N LEU A 582 -3.07 9.40 34.65
CA LEU A 582 -1.94 8.51 34.33
C LEU A 582 -0.60 9.05 34.85
N ALA A 583 -0.35 10.34 34.69
CA ALA A 583 0.86 10.96 35.22
C ALA A 583 0.96 10.81 36.75
N TYR A 584 -0.15 10.98 37.47
CA TYR A 584 -0.19 10.73 38.92
C TYR A 584 -0.02 9.25 39.27
N GLN A 585 -0.51 8.33 38.43
CA GLN A 585 -0.31 6.90 38.64
C GLN A 585 1.16 6.49 38.53
N GLU A 586 1.89 7.03 37.55
CA GLU A 586 3.33 6.81 37.37
C GLU A 586 4.17 7.49 38.47
N MET A 587 3.61 8.50 39.14
CA MET A 587 4.17 9.09 40.37
C MET A 587 3.75 8.35 41.65
N GLU A 588 3.06 7.22 41.53
CA GLU A 588 2.48 6.45 42.65
C GLU A 588 1.50 7.23 43.54
N ASN A 589 1.00 8.39 43.08
CA ASN A 589 -0.03 9.16 43.77
C ASN A 589 -1.43 8.68 43.34
N LEU A 590 -1.77 7.47 43.78
CA LEU A 590 -3.00 6.77 43.41
C LEU A 590 -4.30 7.51 43.77
N PRO A 591 -4.41 8.23 44.92
CA PRO A 591 -5.62 9.01 45.22
C PRO A 591 -5.91 10.11 44.18
N GLN A 592 -4.87 10.84 43.75
CA GLN A 592 -5.02 11.89 42.73
C GLN A 592 -5.22 11.30 41.33
N ALA A 593 -4.61 10.15 41.05
CA ALA A 593 -4.84 9.39 39.83
C ALA A 593 -6.31 8.98 39.70
N ILE A 594 -6.87 8.33 40.73
CA ILE A 594 -8.26 7.86 40.76
C ILE A 594 -9.24 9.04 40.67
N SER A 595 -8.99 10.14 41.39
CA SER A 595 -9.83 11.35 41.31
C SER A 595 -9.87 11.93 39.88
N SER A 596 -8.72 12.05 39.22
CA SER A 596 -8.64 12.58 37.86
C SER A 596 -9.29 11.61 36.85
N LEU A 597 -9.10 10.30 37.02
CA LEU A 597 -9.72 9.28 36.17
C LEU A 597 -11.25 9.20 36.36
N ASN A 598 -11.74 9.38 37.59
CA ASN A 598 -13.18 9.53 37.86
C ASN A 598 -13.75 10.70 37.07
N ARG A 599 -13.07 11.84 37.10
CA ARG A 599 -13.53 13.03 36.39
C ARG A 599 -13.54 12.83 34.88
N ALA A 600 -12.53 12.15 34.33
CA ALA A 600 -12.50 11.77 32.92
C ALA A 600 -13.70 10.87 32.54
N ILE A 601 -14.04 9.90 33.38
CA ILE A 601 -15.18 8.99 33.20
C ILE A 601 -16.52 9.72 33.30
N GLU A 602 -16.68 10.62 34.28
CA GLU A 602 -17.90 11.44 34.41
C GLU A 602 -18.14 12.32 33.19
N LEU A 603 -17.08 12.86 32.61
CA LEU A 603 -17.14 13.75 31.45
C LEU A 603 -17.34 12.98 30.13
N ASN A 604 -16.83 11.75 30.02
CA ASN A 604 -17.04 10.89 28.87
C ASN A 604 -17.07 9.39 29.26
N PRO A 605 -18.25 8.85 29.58
CA PRO A 605 -18.42 7.48 30.07
C PRO A 605 -18.35 6.42 28.96
N GLU A 606 -18.23 6.79 27.69
CA GLU A 606 -18.15 5.83 26.57
C GLU A 606 -16.70 5.47 26.21
N LYS A 607 -15.71 6.15 26.79
CA LYS A 607 -14.29 5.87 26.55
C LYS A 607 -13.76 4.74 27.44
N GLY A 608 -13.76 3.52 26.91
CA GLY A 608 -13.27 2.32 27.61
C GLY A 608 -11.84 2.42 28.16
N VAL A 609 -10.96 3.23 27.54
CA VAL A 609 -9.59 3.44 28.03
C VAL A 609 -9.55 4.15 29.39
N TYR A 610 -10.54 4.98 29.73
CA TYR A 610 -10.59 5.67 31.01
C TYR A 610 -10.91 4.69 32.15
N TYR A 611 -11.87 3.79 31.91
CA TYR A 611 -12.17 2.69 32.83
C TYR A 611 -10.97 1.75 32.97
N TYR A 612 -10.25 1.46 31.87
CA TYR A 612 -9.02 0.67 31.96
C TYR A 612 -7.94 1.35 32.81
N GLY A 613 -7.73 2.66 32.62
CA GLY A 613 -6.82 3.46 33.43
C GLY A 613 -7.18 3.43 34.92
N ARG A 614 -8.46 3.64 35.25
CA ARG A 614 -8.94 3.58 36.64
C ARG A 614 -8.85 2.16 37.22
N GLY A 615 -9.12 1.14 36.41
CA GLY A 615 -8.97 -0.26 36.78
C GLY A 615 -7.53 -0.60 37.14
N ARG A 616 -6.54 -0.08 36.39
CA ARG A 616 -5.12 -0.19 36.75
C ARG A 616 -4.80 0.51 38.07
N ALA A 617 -5.24 1.76 38.25
CA ALA A 617 -5.02 2.51 39.48
C ALA A 617 -5.65 1.84 40.72
N ASN A 618 -6.85 1.27 40.59
CA ASN A 618 -7.53 0.51 41.63
C ASN A 618 -6.80 -0.81 41.93
N LEU A 619 -6.29 -1.50 40.91
CA LEU A 619 -5.52 -2.72 41.08
C LEU A 619 -4.23 -2.46 41.87
N VAL A 620 -3.52 -1.38 41.54
CA VAL A 620 -2.30 -0.97 42.27
C VAL A 620 -2.63 -0.49 43.69
N SER A 621 -3.80 0.13 43.89
CA SER A 621 -4.30 0.52 45.23
C SER A 621 -4.79 -0.65 46.09
N GLY A 622 -4.81 -1.88 45.56
CA GLY A 622 -5.31 -3.07 46.26
C GLY A 622 -6.83 -3.27 46.19
N GLU A 623 -7.56 -2.39 45.51
CA GLU A 623 -9.02 -2.42 45.35
C GLU A 623 -9.44 -3.32 44.18
N LYS A 624 -9.17 -4.62 44.32
CA LYS A 624 -9.24 -5.61 43.24
C LYS A 624 -10.64 -5.76 42.64
N GLU A 625 -11.69 -5.70 43.46
CA GLU A 625 -13.08 -5.83 43.03
C GLU A 625 -13.50 -4.64 42.15
N LYS A 626 -13.09 -3.43 42.53
CA LYS A 626 -13.32 -2.21 41.74
C LYS A 626 -12.54 -2.26 40.43
N ALA A 627 -11.29 -2.75 40.47
CA ALA A 627 -10.47 -2.95 39.28
C ALA A 627 -11.11 -3.92 38.28
N ILE A 628 -11.63 -5.06 38.74
CA ILE A 628 -12.31 -6.04 37.89
C ILE A 628 -13.59 -5.45 37.27
N SER A 629 -14.37 -4.69 38.05
CA SER A 629 -15.56 -4.00 37.54
C SER A 629 -15.20 -3.01 36.42
N ASP A 630 -14.17 -2.19 36.65
CA ASP A 630 -13.67 -1.23 35.67
C ASP A 630 -13.11 -1.90 34.42
N PHE A 631 -12.38 -3.02 34.56
CA PHE A 631 -11.91 -3.79 33.40
C PHE A 631 -13.06 -4.43 32.62
N LYS A 632 -14.14 -4.87 33.28
CA LYS A 632 -15.32 -5.40 32.57
C LYS A 632 -15.98 -4.31 31.75
N GLN A 633 -16.16 -3.13 32.35
CA GLN A 633 -16.73 -1.99 31.64
C GLN A 633 -15.84 -1.53 30.49
N ALA A 634 -14.52 -1.49 30.70
CA ALA A 634 -13.55 -1.19 29.65
C ALA A 634 -13.63 -2.21 28.49
N ALA A 635 -13.76 -3.50 28.79
CA ALA A 635 -13.88 -4.58 27.81
C ALA A 635 -15.18 -4.50 26.98
N VAL A 636 -16.31 -4.17 27.63
CA VAL A 636 -17.59 -3.90 26.95
C VAL A 636 -17.45 -2.72 25.99
N LEU A 637 -16.74 -1.67 26.41
CA LEU A 637 -16.46 -0.48 25.61
C LEU A 637 -15.29 -0.67 24.61
N GLY A 638 -14.86 -1.93 24.36
CA GLY A 638 -13.91 -2.28 23.30
C GLY A 638 -12.43 -2.14 23.66
N ASN A 639 -12.06 -2.07 24.94
CA ASN A 639 -10.66 -2.09 25.37
C ASN A 639 -10.10 -3.53 25.38
N GLU A 640 -9.22 -3.83 24.44
CA GLU A 640 -8.65 -5.18 24.25
C GLU A 640 -7.68 -5.60 25.36
N ASP A 641 -6.98 -4.66 26.00
CA ASP A 641 -6.09 -4.98 27.12
C ASP A 641 -6.89 -5.40 28.36
N ALA A 642 -8.04 -4.78 28.60
CA ALA A 642 -8.98 -5.19 29.63
C ALA A 642 -9.58 -6.58 29.34
N ARG A 643 -9.95 -6.86 28.08
CA ARG A 643 -10.43 -8.18 27.63
C ARG A 643 -9.38 -9.26 27.87
N ARG A 644 -8.13 -8.99 27.49
CA ARG A 644 -6.99 -9.88 27.71
C ARG A 644 -6.79 -10.14 29.20
N TYR A 645 -6.72 -9.09 30.01
CA TYR A 645 -6.54 -9.19 31.45
C TYR A 645 -7.65 -10.04 32.09
N LEU A 646 -8.92 -9.82 31.74
CA LEU A 646 -10.05 -10.60 32.28
C LEU A 646 -10.07 -12.06 31.80
N LYS A 647 -9.63 -12.33 30.57
CA LYS A 647 -9.49 -13.70 30.05
C LYS A 647 -8.41 -14.46 30.81
N GLU A 648 -7.28 -13.82 31.08
CA GLU A 648 -6.13 -14.42 31.76
C GLU A 648 -6.35 -14.58 33.27
N THR A 649 -6.96 -13.57 33.92
CA THR A 649 -7.06 -13.53 35.39
C THR A 649 -8.43 -13.95 35.94
N ALA A 650 -9.52 -13.76 35.17
CA ALA A 650 -10.89 -14.02 35.61
C ALA A 650 -11.61 -15.12 34.80
N LYS A 651 -10.95 -15.71 33.78
CA LYS A 651 -11.49 -16.76 32.89
C LYS A 651 -12.87 -16.43 32.28
N VAL A 652 -13.19 -15.15 32.10
CA VAL A 652 -14.46 -14.72 31.53
C VAL A 652 -14.43 -14.94 30.01
N ARG A 653 -15.38 -15.73 29.49
CA ARG A 653 -15.61 -15.87 28.03
C ARG A 653 -16.53 -14.74 27.58
N TRP A 654 -16.12 -14.05 26.54
CA TRP A 654 -16.91 -13.03 25.86
C TRP A 654 -17.41 -13.67 24.56
N GLU A 655 -18.74 -13.82 24.42
CA GLU A 655 -19.40 -14.27 23.19
C GLU A 655 -19.64 -13.10 22.24
#